data_AF-A0A3D1RFZ6-F1
#
_entry.id   AF-A0A3D1RFZ6-F1
#
_cell.length_a   1.000
_cell.length_b   1.000
_cell.length_c   1.000
_cell.angle_alpha   90.00
_cell.angle_beta   90.00
_cell.angle_gamma   90.00
#
_symmetry.space_group_name_H-M   'P 1'
#
loop_
_entity.id
_entity.type
_entity.pdbx_description
1 polymer ?
#
loop_
_entity_poly.entity_id
_entity_poly.type
_entity_poly.pdbx_seq_one_letter_code
_entity_poly.pdbx_strand_id
1 'polypeptide(L)'
;RPFLQITFTPGGPCTNPPTPGTVTANPSSVCLGETFTLSMAGGTSGTGQTIQWQSSPDGVTWTDIAGATNFTYSSTQTTTTNYRALITCGVAVPTNAVQISTPASVLGTFTINNALPTGGGNFASFNDAYDFIKCGIGGNVIFNVVAGSGPYNEQLIMTPVPGAGPGATVTFNGNGASMNFTSTNTNERAVVKLNGADFINFNDLIINSSGTTTSEYGFGFQLLNNADNNTINNCTINLNTSSTSTNYAGIVVGGTNTSATASSDNNECDNNIIVNNTINGGYYGITIVGSATVANRANQIIANNINDIYTYGIYALGTSFMEVEGNQIQRPTRTTLGTFYGIYFTSLSTAAIVTKNRISNPCGGDPNSTVAMYGIYVTAVDAFAGVENRFTNNLIHNFNGSGASYGIYNAGSDNVFFYHNTISLDGTAPSATSSTITRGFYQTTQAGGIQFKNNIISITRGGDGPKYAIYLNTLTSVVDINRNDYYLGSLTGVSHVGYNGADRTLLADWQAQGYDLNSVTNDPEFTNPVIGNYSPLNPAIDNLGEPLGVTQDINNATRSLTTPDLGAYEFTPPPCVAPPVGGTAELSQNVVCENEIVALSVSGNSAGLTQTYVWQSSPDGVNWTDISGVLTNPNFNITATVTLSYRILITCTGQTTPSAPALLTVNPALPQGNYTINPDIPASATNYQSFADAILALRCGIAGPVTFNVNATPASLPGGFYNEQIILPTILNASATNTVTFIGNGAIIRFLPQVNDQRAVIKLDGADHVTFDGFDIDGSLQGGTYAFGVQLINGADSNTFRNNIIRVPADQTTTAFAGIVISNSATAATTTGNTDCDFNLFENNDVIGGYYGATIVGATATPVIGNQLVNNRFRDFYFYGIYINATTNTLVEKNDLTRPTRTTNSAFYGIYATGISTGMKVSKNKIHDPFTGIPGATAAFYGIYFTGVDATQGAENDVTNNLIYNVISNGTVYGLYNTSSDFARYYHNTISLDDQTNTSTSLTRGFYQITTSAV
;
A
#
# COMPACT_ATOMS: atom_id res chain seq x y z
N ARG A 1 30.94 -71.20 -2.95
CA ARG A 1 30.30 -70.64 -1.73
C ARG A 1 31.00 -71.22 -0.52
N PRO A 2 32.00 -70.58 0.10
CA PRO A 2 32.45 -71.07 1.40
C PRO A 2 31.48 -70.56 2.47
N PHE A 3 30.98 -71.51 3.27
CA PHE A 3 30.37 -71.24 4.57
C PHE A 3 31.47 -70.67 5.48
N LEU A 4 31.25 -69.46 6.01
CA LEU A 4 32.07 -68.94 7.10
C LEU A 4 31.61 -69.64 8.38
N GLN A 5 32.40 -70.62 8.85
CA GLN A 5 32.24 -71.20 10.18
C GLN A 5 33.17 -70.43 11.13
N ILE A 6 32.60 -69.57 11.98
CA ILE A 6 33.33 -68.93 13.07
C ILE A 6 33.30 -69.90 14.26
N THR A 7 34.44 -70.50 14.58
CA THR A 7 34.60 -71.33 15.78
C THR A 7 35.11 -70.43 16.91
N PHE A 8 34.29 -70.23 17.94
CA PHE A 8 34.69 -69.48 19.14
C PHE A 8 35.39 -70.44 20.11
N THR A 9 36.70 -70.38 20.22
CA THR A 9 37.42 -71.02 21.32
C THR A 9 37.34 -70.08 22.52
N PRO A 10 36.79 -70.48 23.67
CA PRO A 10 36.82 -69.65 24.88
C PRO A 10 38.27 -69.25 25.15
N GLY A 11 38.53 -67.94 25.31
CA GLY A 11 39.83 -67.46 25.75
C GLY A 11 40.22 -68.16 27.04
N GLY A 12 41.45 -68.67 27.11
CA GLY A 12 41.97 -69.27 28.34
C GLY A 12 41.83 -68.35 29.55
N PRO A 13 42.00 -68.87 30.78
CA PRO A 13 42.01 -68.02 31.98
C PRO A 13 43.03 -66.90 31.80
N CYS A 14 42.69 -65.68 32.21
CA CYS A 14 43.60 -64.57 32.04
C CYS A 14 44.90 -64.78 32.84
N THR A 15 46.04 -64.36 32.28
CA THR A 15 47.36 -64.60 32.88
C THR A 15 47.55 -63.75 34.13
N ASN A 16 48.06 -64.33 35.22
CA ASN A 16 48.39 -63.67 36.47
C ASN A 16 49.93 -63.61 36.66
N PRO A 17 50.57 -62.44 36.75
CA PRO A 17 49.97 -61.10 36.64
C PRO A 17 49.56 -60.77 35.19
N PRO A 18 48.55 -59.90 34.98
CA PRO A 18 48.19 -59.45 33.64
C PRO A 18 49.27 -58.53 33.06
N THR A 19 49.56 -58.67 31.77
CA THR A 19 50.32 -57.66 31.01
C THR A 19 49.36 -56.50 30.74
N PRO A 20 49.62 -55.28 31.25
CA PRO A 20 48.73 -54.16 31.04
C PRO A 20 48.69 -53.76 29.56
N GLY A 21 47.50 -53.39 29.06
CA GLY A 21 47.37 -52.77 27.74
C GLY A 21 47.89 -51.33 27.73
N THR A 22 47.93 -50.74 26.54
CA THR A 22 48.27 -49.32 26.36
C THR A 22 46.99 -48.50 26.26
N VAL A 23 46.88 -47.48 27.10
CA VAL A 23 45.82 -46.46 27.04
C VAL A 23 46.26 -45.32 26.13
N THR A 24 45.37 -44.92 25.23
CA THR A 24 45.47 -43.70 24.42
C THR A 24 44.22 -42.85 24.61
N ALA A 25 44.36 -41.55 24.37
CA ALA A 25 43.25 -40.60 24.39
C ALA A 25 43.04 -39.99 23.00
N ASN A 26 41.79 -39.75 22.65
CA ASN A 26 41.42 -39.03 21.44
C ASN A 26 40.23 -38.09 21.72
N PRO A 27 40.43 -36.76 21.71
CA PRO A 27 41.73 -36.05 21.76
C PRO A 27 42.35 -36.08 23.17
N SER A 28 43.64 -35.70 23.30
CA SER A 28 44.34 -35.57 24.59
C SER A 28 44.32 -34.16 25.19
N SER A 29 43.71 -33.20 24.50
CA SER A 29 43.45 -31.84 24.97
C SER A 29 42.02 -31.47 24.61
N VAL A 30 41.25 -31.03 25.61
CA VAL A 30 39.83 -30.68 25.46
C VAL A 30 39.52 -29.38 26.20
N CYS A 31 38.65 -28.55 25.63
CA CYS A 31 38.09 -27.40 26.33
C CYS A 31 37.16 -27.86 27.47
N LEU A 32 36.68 -26.92 28.29
CA LEU A 32 35.79 -27.23 29.40
C LEU A 32 34.52 -27.93 28.90
N GLY A 33 34.22 -29.11 29.46
CA GLY A 33 33.01 -29.88 29.13
C GLY A 33 33.06 -30.63 27.79
N GLU A 34 34.14 -30.53 27.02
CA GLU A 34 34.30 -31.26 25.77
C GLU A 34 34.55 -32.76 26.01
N THR A 35 34.04 -33.60 25.12
CA THR A 35 34.15 -35.05 25.26
C THR A 35 35.50 -35.55 24.75
N PHE A 36 36.16 -36.40 25.53
CA PHE A 36 37.29 -37.21 25.08
C PHE A 36 36.96 -38.69 25.22
N THR A 37 37.64 -39.52 24.43
CA THR A 37 37.55 -40.98 24.55
C THR A 37 38.93 -41.56 24.86
N LEU A 38 38.98 -42.36 25.92
CA LEU A 38 40.10 -43.22 26.25
C LEU A 38 39.85 -44.60 25.64
N SER A 39 40.89 -45.18 25.05
CA SER A 39 40.85 -46.53 24.49
C SER A 39 42.04 -47.32 24.97
N MET A 40 41.80 -48.57 25.39
CA MET A 40 42.84 -49.50 25.77
C MET A 40 43.04 -50.54 24.67
N ALA A 41 44.28 -50.70 24.20
CA ALA A 41 44.65 -51.68 23.18
C ALA A 41 45.81 -52.57 23.64
N GLY A 42 45.80 -53.83 23.19
CA GLY A 42 46.80 -54.83 23.60
C GLY A 42 46.63 -55.29 25.06
N GLY A 43 47.66 -55.93 25.61
CA GLY A 43 47.64 -56.52 26.95
C GLY A 43 47.03 -57.93 27.01
N THR A 44 47.01 -58.51 28.21
CA THR A 44 46.38 -59.81 28.48
C THR A 44 44.87 -59.70 28.26
N SER A 45 44.26 -60.72 27.65
CA SER A 45 42.80 -60.93 27.64
C SER A 45 42.49 -62.39 27.98
N GLY A 46 41.40 -62.64 28.71
CA GLY A 46 41.02 -63.99 29.11
C GLY A 46 39.88 -64.03 30.11
N THR A 47 39.35 -65.23 30.37
CA THR A 47 38.25 -65.43 31.33
C THR A 47 38.70 -65.08 32.76
N GLY A 48 37.87 -64.31 33.49
CA GLY A 48 38.17 -63.83 34.85
C GLY A 48 38.88 -62.47 34.94
N GLN A 49 39.15 -61.81 33.81
CA GLN A 49 39.70 -60.45 33.77
C GLN A 49 38.64 -59.40 34.13
N THR A 50 39.02 -58.39 34.93
CA THR A 50 38.22 -57.16 35.10
C THR A 50 39.03 -55.91 34.76
N ILE A 51 38.32 -54.88 34.28
CA ILE A 51 38.85 -53.55 33.97
C ILE A 51 38.14 -52.55 34.88
N GLN A 52 38.88 -51.59 35.42
CA GLN A 52 38.33 -50.46 36.17
C GLN A 52 39.10 -49.19 35.80
N TRP A 53 38.45 -48.22 35.16
CA TRP A 53 39.07 -46.93 34.89
C TRP A 53 39.24 -46.13 36.18
N GLN A 54 40.35 -45.41 36.28
CA GLN A 54 40.69 -44.54 37.40
C GLN A 54 41.06 -43.14 36.91
N SER A 55 40.72 -42.12 37.70
CA SER A 55 41.11 -40.73 37.46
C SER A 55 41.98 -40.20 38.60
N SER A 56 42.85 -39.23 38.29
CA SER A 56 43.77 -38.62 39.25
C SER A 56 44.12 -37.18 38.84
N PRO A 57 43.74 -36.16 39.64
CA PRO A 57 44.12 -34.77 39.38
C PRO A 57 45.63 -34.52 39.49
N ASP A 58 46.32 -35.22 40.40
CA ASP A 58 47.76 -35.06 40.70
C ASP A 58 48.66 -36.08 39.97
N GLY A 59 48.07 -37.11 39.35
CA GLY A 59 48.79 -38.24 38.73
C GLY A 59 49.32 -39.27 39.73
N VAL A 60 49.05 -39.08 41.04
CA VAL A 60 49.60 -39.88 42.14
C VAL A 60 48.49 -40.60 42.90
N THR A 61 47.43 -39.88 43.26
CA THR A 61 46.27 -40.40 44.00
C THR A 61 45.17 -40.77 43.01
N TRP A 62 44.84 -42.06 42.93
CA TRP A 62 43.91 -42.60 41.94
C TRP A 62 42.59 -43.01 42.58
N THR A 63 41.47 -42.58 41.96
CA THR A 63 40.11 -42.93 42.38
C THR A 63 39.42 -43.71 41.27
N ASP A 64 38.70 -44.78 41.63
CA ASP A 64 37.91 -45.56 40.67
C ASP A 64 36.74 -44.76 40.12
N ILE A 65 36.56 -44.80 38.79
CA ILE A 65 35.41 -44.22 38.10
C ILE A 65 34.28 -45.26 38.10
N ALA A 66 33.26 -45.05 38.92
CA ALA A 66 32.18 -46.02 39.11
C ALA A 66 31.56 -46.50 37.78
N GLY A 67 31.51 -47.82 37.57
CA GLY A 67 30.90 -48.44 36.39
C GLY A 67 31.72 -48.39 35.10
N ALA A 68 32.89 -47.74 35.10
CA ALA A 68 33.76 -47.66 33.93
C ALA A 68 34.62 -48.94 33.80
N THR A 69 34.04 -50.00 33.23
CA THR A 69 34.67 -51.33 33.14
C THR A 69 34.87 -51.84 31.70
N ASN A 70 34.66 -50.99 30.70
CA ASN A 70 34.83 -51.32 29.28
C ASN A 70 36.25 -51.02 28.78
N PHE A 71 36.62 -51.54 27.60
CA PHE A 71 37.89 -51.23 26.92
C PHE A 71 37.99 -49.77 26.44
N THR A 72 36.85 -49.09 26.36
CA THR A 72 36.76 -47.66 26.07
C THR A 72 36.03 -46.94 27.20
N TYR A 73 36.41 -45.68 27.42
CA TYR A 73 35.74 -44.78 28.36
C TYR A 73 35.65 -43.39 27.74
N SER A 74 34.43 -42.85 27.64
CA SER A 74 34.21 -41.49 27.16
C SER A 74 33.67 -40.64 28.30
N SER A 75 34.20 -39.43 28.45
CA SER A 75 33.84 -38.51 29.52
C SER A 75 34.15 -37.07 29.12
N THR A 76 33.68 -36.15 29.95
CA THR A 76 34.06 -34.73 29.94
C THR A 76 34.83 -34.41 31.21
N GLN A 77 35.52 -33.27 31.25
CA GLN A 77 36.20 -32.76 32.44
C GLN A 77 36.24 -31.22 32.47
N THR A 78 36.51 -30.66 33.65
CA THR A 78 36.63 -29.21 33.88
C THR A 78 38.04 -28.76 34.23
N THR A 79 38.93 -29.70 34.60
CA THR A 79 40.33 -29.44 34.93
C THR A 79 41.19 -30.57 34.38
N THR A 80 42.45 -30.26 34.06
CA THR A 80 43.45 -31.26 33.65
C THR A 80 43.49 -32.44 34.62
N THR A 81 43.28 -33.64 34.09
CA THR A 81 43.15 -34.87 34.89
C THR A 81 43.90 -36.02 34.20
N ASN A 82 44.55 -36.87 34.99
CA ASN A 82 45.20 -38.08 34.50
C ASN A 82 44.25 -39.27 34.59
N TYR A 83 44.28 -40.15 33.60
CA TYR A 83 43.48 -41.37 33.56
C TYR A 83 44.34 -42.59 33.31
N ARG A 84 43.95 -43.72 33.89
CA ARG A 84 44.52 -45.05 33.63
C ARG A 84 43.44 -46.11 33.81
N ALA A 85 43.67 -47.31 33.27
CA ALA A 85 42.86 -48.48 33.58
C ALA A 85 43.60 -49.39 34.56
N LEU A 86 42.86 -49.99 35.50
CA LEU A 86 43.36 -51.03 36.40
C LEU A 86 42.87 -52.39 35.90
N ILE A 87 43.81 -53.27 35.53
CA ILE A 87 43.52 -54.60 34.97
C ILE A 87 43.78 -55.65 36.03
N THR A 88 42.76 -56.45 36.33
CA THR A 88 42.86 -57.45 37.40
C THR A 88 42.71 -58.86 36.84
N CYS A 89 43.72 -59.67 37.10
CA CYS A 89 43.79 -61.10 36.82
C CYS A 89 44.50 -61.78 37.98
N GLY A 90 43.77 -62.03 39.07
CA GLY A 90 44.34 -62.42 40.37
C GLY A 90 44.98 -61.24 41.12
N VAL A 91 45.92 -60.52 40.49
CA VAL A 91 46.48 -59.24 40.98
C VAL A 91 46.10 -58.09 40.05
N ALA A 92 46.02 -56.88 40.61
CA ALA A 92 45.69 -55.66 39.89
C ALA A 92 46.97 -54.95 39.40
N VAL A 93 47.06 -54.68 38.09
CA VAL A 93 48.18 -53.98 37.47
C VAL A 93 47.65 -52.78 36.68
N PRO A 94 48.14 -51.55 36.93
CA PRO A 94 47.71 -50.38 36.18
C PRO A 94 48.33 -50.33 34.78
N THR A 95 47.61 -49.75 33.83
CA THR A 95 48.14 -49.34 32.53
C THR A 95 49.05 -48.11 32.66
N ASN A 96 49.64 -47.67 31.53
CA ASN A 96 50.15 -46.31 31.45
C ASN A 96 49.05 -45.30 31.79
N ALA A 97 49.45 -44.19 32.41
CA ALA A 97 48.58 -43.03 32.59
C ALA A 97 48.63 -42.15 31.34
N VAL A 98 47.49 -41.56 30.98
CA VAL A 98 47.37 -40.52 29.97
C VAL A 98 46.77 -39.29 30.62
N GLN A 99 47.38 -38.13 30.42
CA GLN A 99 46.85 -36.85 30.86
C GLN A 99 45.93 -36.29 29.78
N ILE A 100 44.74 -35.86 30.18
CA ILE A 100 43.87 -35.02 29.36
C ILE A 100 44.05 -33.59 29.85
N SER A 101 44.53 -32.72 28.97
CA SER A 101 44.73 -31.30 29.30
C SER A 101 43.45 -30.51 29.09
N THR A 102 43.06 -29.72 30.10
CA THR A 102 41.97 -28.74 30.02
C THR A 102 42.45 -27.42 30.62
N PRO A 103 42.43 -26.30 29.86
CA PRO A 103 42.85 -25.00 30.38
C PRO A 103 42.10 -24.62 31.66
N ALA A 104 42.76 -23.88 32.56
CA ALA A 104 42.07 -23.32 33.72
C ALA A 104 40.98 -22.36 33.25
N SER A 105 39.82 -22.41 33.92
CA SER A 105 38.70 -21.53 33.59
C SER A 105 39.07 -20.06 33.74
N VAL A 106 38.76 -19.26 32.72
CA VAL A 106 39.03 -17.81 32.74
C VAL A 106 37.97 -17.08 33.56
N LEU A 107 38.40 -16.12 34.38
CA LEU A 107 37.53 -15.19 35.10
C LEU A 107 38.29 -13.89 35.42
N GLY A 108 37.55 -12.79 35.57
CA GLY A 108 38.10 -11.50 35.97
C GLY A 108 38.07 -10.45 34.86
N THR A 109 38.83 -9.37 35.08
CA THR A 109 38.85 -8.20 34.20
C THR A 109 40.18 -8.10 33.46
N PHE A 110 40.10 -7.83 32.16
CA PHE A 110 41.21 -7.74 31.23
C PHE A 110 41.12 -6.45 30.40
N THR A 111 42.16 -6.12 29.66
CA THR A 111 42.18 -4.96 28.75
C THR A 111 42.31 -5.37 27.30
N ILE A 112 41.72 -4.58 26.39
CA ILE A 112 42.03 -4.65 24.96
C ILE A 112 42.67 -3.32 24.56
N ASN A 113 43.89 -3.38 24.03
CA ASN A 113 44.66 -2.21 23.60
C ASN A 113 45.66 -2.63 22.51
N ASN A 114 45.43 -2.17 21.27
CA ASN A 114 46.30 -2.49 20.13
C ASN A 114 47.67 -1.78 20.17
N ALA A 115 47.89 -0.84 21.10
CA ALA A 115 49.18 -0.21 21.32
C ALA A 115 50.12 -1.06 22.21
N LEU A 116 49.61 -2.14 22.80
CA LEU A 116 50.37 -3.06 23.64
C LEU A 116 50.25 -4.49 23.08
N PRO A 117 51.31 -5.32 23.18
CA PRO A 117 51.23 -6.71 22.75
C PRO A 117 50.25 -7.51 23.63
N THR A 118 49.75 -8.62 23.09
CA THR A 118 48.94 -9.59 23.84
C THR A 118 49.77 -10.28 24.91
N GLY A 119 49.31 -10.23 26.17
CA GLY A 119 50.00 -10.76 27.35
C GLY A 119 49.78 -9.91 28.59
N GLY A 120 50.07 -10.47 29.77
CA GLY A 120 50.00 -9.72 31.04
C GLY A 120 48.60 -9.18 31.40
N GLY A 121 47.54 -9.78 30.85
CA GLY A 121 46.15 -9.33 31.04
C GLY A 121 45.64 -8.35 29.97
N ASN A 122 46.46 -8.03 28.96
CA ASN A 122 46.09 -7.23 27.79
C ASN A 122 45.96 -8.10 26.53
N PHE A 123 45.05 -7.71 25.63
CA PHE A 123 44.88 -8.28 24.29
C PHE A 123 45.02 -7.18 23.22
N ALA A 124 45.74 -7.48 22.14
CA ALA A 124 45.97 -6.53 21.04
C ALA A 124 44.74 -6.39 20.11
N SER A 125 43.82 -7.35 20.15
CA SER A 125 42.63 -7.44 19.29
C SER A 125 41.44 -8.08 20.03
N PHE A 126 40.25 -7.97 19.47
CA PHE A 126 39.06 -8.69 19.96
C PHE A 126 39.16 -10.19 19.69
N ASN A 127 39.75 -10.60 18.55
CA ASN A 127 39.99 -12.02 18.28
C ASN A 127 40.96 -12.65 19.29
N ASP A 128 42.00 -11.93 19.73
CA ASP A 128 42.93 -12.43 20.77
C ASP A 128 42.21 -12.60 22.12
N ALA A 129 41.31 -11.67 22.45
CA ALA A 129 40.48 -11.74 23.65
C ALA A 129 39.51 -12.94 23.60
N TYR A 130 38.87 -13.17 22.44
CA TYR A 130 38.01 -14.33 22.23
C TYR A 130 38.79 -15.65 22.27
N ASP A 131 39.95 -15.71 21.61
CA ASP A 131 40.83 -16.88 21.61
C ASP A 131 41.30 -17.29 23.00
N PHE A 132 41.39 -16.33 23.92
CA PHE A 132 41.71 -16.58 25.32
C PHE A 132 40.57 -17.25 26.09
N ILE A 133 39.31 -16.95 25.77
CA ILE A 133 38.13 -17.48 26.47
C ILE A 133 37.45 -18.64 25.74
N LYS A 134 37.77 -18.91 24.48
CA LYS A 134 37.07 -19.92 23.65
C LYS A 134 37.05 -21.34 24.23
N CYS A 135 38.00 -21.67 25.12
CA CYS A 135 38.02 -22.97 25.80
C CYS A 135 37.30 -23.00 27.15
N GLY A 136 36.75 -21.87 27.60
CA GLY A 136 35.78 -21.80 28.67
C GLY A 136 36.08 -20.78 29.77
N ILE A 137 35.03 -20.35 30.43
CA ILE A 137 35.04 -19.40 31.54
C ILE A 137 34.50 -20.05 32.82
N GLY A 138 34.94 -19.55 33.97
CA GLY A 138 34.54 -20.07 35.30
C GLY A 138 33.72 -19.07 36.12
N GLY A 139 33.46 -17.90 35.55
CA GLY A 139 32.77 -16.77 36.16
C GLY A 139 32.75 -15.61 35.16
N ASN A 140 32.33 -14.42 35.61
CA ASN A 140 32.27 -13.26 34.74
C ASN A 140 33.65 -12.88 34.18
N VAL A 141 33.71 -12.67 32.88
CA VAL A 141 34.87 -12.14 32.17
C VAL A 141 34.52 -10.78 31.59
N ILE A 142 35.34 -9.77 31.91
CA ILE A 142 35.14 -8.40 31.46
C ILE A 142 36.37 -7.95 30.68
N PHE A 143 36.20 -7.54 29.43
CA PHE A 143 37.21 -6.90 28.61
C PHE A 143 36.95 -5.40 28.54
N ASN A 144 37.81 -4.59 29.16
CA ASN A 144 37.78 -3.15 29.06
C ASN A 144 38.67 -2.70 27.90
N VAL A 145 38.07 -2.22 26.82
CA VAL A 145 38.82 -1.62 25.71
C VAL A 145 39.34 -0.26 26.15
N VAL A 146 40.62 0.02 25.90
CA VAL A 146 41.22 1.29 26.30
C VAL A 146 40.64 2.42 25.44
N ALA A 147 40.13 3.49 26.05
CA ALA A 147 39.56 4.61 25.30
C ALA A 147 40.61 5.20 24.33
N GLY A 148 40.21 5.36 23.05
CA GLY A 148 41.09 5.85 22.00
C GLY A 148 42.08 4.83 21.43
N SER A 149 42.07 3.56 21.88
CA SER A 149 42.74 2.48 21.16
C SER A 149 41.92 2.04 19.95
N GLY A 150 42.59 1.47 18.94
CA GLY A 150 42.01 1.18 17.63
C GLY A 150 42.40 2.20 16.54
N PRO A 151 41.71 2.21 15.38
CA PRO A 151 40.64 1.29 15.02
C PRO A 151 41.12 -0.17 14.98
N TYR A 152 40.23 -1.08 15.37
CA TYR A 152 40.45 -2.51 15.29
C TYR A 152 39.92 -3.01 13.94
N ASN A 153 40.83 -3.32 13.02
CA ASN A 153 40.49 -3.72 11.66
C ASN A 153 40.36 -5.25 11.56
N GLU A 154 39.27 -5.80 12.09
CA GLU A 154 39.07 -7.23 12.20
C GLU A 154 37.58 -7.60 12.16
N GLN A 155 37.31 -8.84 11.77
CA GLN A 155 36.00 -9.48 11.96
C GLN A 155 36.06 -10.34 13.22
N LEU A 156 35.05 -10.24 14.08
CA LEU A 156 34.91 -11.11 15.25
C LEU A 156 33.77 -12.11 15.00
N ILE A 157 34.11 -13.40 14.98
CA ILE A 157 33.14 -14.50 14.90
C ILE A 157 33.28 -15.34 16.15
N MET A 158 32.25 -15.33 16.99
CA MET A 158 32.19 -16.10 18.22
C MET A 158 31.29 -17.31 18.04
N THR A 159 31.75 -18.45 18.52
CA THR A 159 30.97 -19.67 18.72
C THR A 159 30.68 -19.80 20.23
N PRO A 160 29.86 -20.77 20.71
CA PRO A 160 29.57 -20.91 22.12
C PRO A 160 30.84 -20.89 22.98
N VAL A 161 30.84 -20.10 24.06
CA VAL A 161 31.92 -20.06 25.04
C VAL A 161 31.56 -21.03 26.18
N PRO A 162 32.29 -22.14 26.37
CA PRO A 162 31.95 -23.11 27.39
C PRO A 162 31.89 -22.48 28.80
N GLY A 163 30.84 -22.79 29.55
CA GLY A 163 30.61 -22.22 30.89
C GLY A 163 29.93 -20.85 30.89
N ALA A 164 29.67 -20.22 29.74
CA ALA A 164 28.82 -19.04 29.67
C ALA A 164 27.38 -19.37 30.09
N GLY A 165 26.78 -18.48 30.88
CA GLY A 165 25.46 -18.71 31.48
C GLY A 165 25.05 -17.57 32.42
N PRO A 166 23.88 -17.66 33.08
CA PRO A 166 23.37 -16.61 33.97
C PRO A 166 24.30 -16.24 35.14
N GLY A 167 25.23 -17.12 35.53
CA GLY A 167 26.24 -16.88 36.58
C GLY A 167 27.65 -16.54 36.06
N ALA A 168 27.86 -16.56 34.74
CA ALA A 168 29.14 -16.33 34.10
C ALA A 168 28.94 -15.75 32.69
N THR A 169 29.03 -14.43 32.57
CA THR A 169 28.84 -13.71 31.29
C THR A 169 30.17 -13.22 30.72
N VAL A 170 30.23 -13.00 29.41
CA VAL A 170 31.35 -12.29 28.76
C VAL A 170 30.90 -10.87 28.43
N THR A 171 31.63 -9.86 28.90
CA THR A 171 31.29 -8.45 28.64
C THR A 171 32.46 -7.71 28.00
N PHE A 172 32.22 -7.06 26.86
CA PHE A 172 33.13 -6.14 26.20
C PHE A 172 32.67 -4.70 26.42
N ASN A 173 33.43 -3.92 27.19
CA ASN A 173 33.21 -2.49 27.38
C ASN A 173 34.06 -1.72 26.37
N GLY A 174 33.43 -1.28 25.29
CA GLY A 174 34.07 -0.66 24.13
C GLY A 174 34.67 0.71 24.37
N ASN A 175 34.12 1.50 25.31
CA ASN A 175 34.59 2.86 25.62
C ASN A 175 34.77 3.75 24.38
N GLY A 176 33.89 3.62 23.39
CA GLY A 176 33.92 4.36 22.12
C GLY A 176 34.96 3.87 21.11
N ALA A 177 35.66 2.76 21.36
CA ALA A 177 36.58 2.17 20.41
C ALA A 177 35.84 1.63 19.17
N SER A 178 36.50 1.70 18.01
CA SER A 178 35.90 1.30 16.75
C SER A 178 36.41 -0.05 16.24
N MET A 179 35.48 -0.93 15.86
CA MET A 179 35.75 -2.12 15.05
C MET A 179 35.33 -1.87 13.59
N ASN A 180 36.25 -2.12 12.67
CA ASN A 180 36.08 -1.82 11.24
C ASN A 180 36.30 -3.10 10.43
N PHE A 181 35.29 -3.49 9.66
CA PHE A 181 35.44 -4.61 8.73
C PHE A 181 34.54 -4.47 7.50
N THR A 182 35.10 -4.70 6.32
CA THR A 182 34.34 -4.81 5.07
C THR A 182 34.47 -6.23 4.57
N SER A 183 33.35 -6.96 4.56
CA SER A 183 33.36 -8.35 4.12
C SER A 183 33.22 -8.44 2.60
N THR A 184 33.97 -9.34 2.00
CA THR A 184 33.80 -9.80 0.60
C THR A 184 33.27 -11.24 0.54
N ASN A 185 32.97 -11.83 1.70
CA ASN A 185 32.43 -13.18 1.83
C ASN A 185 30.93 -13.12 2.10
N THR A 186 30.13 -13.63 1.17
CA THR A 186 28.66 -13.63 1.28
C THR A 186 28.13 -14.36 2.51
N ASN A 187 28.89 -15.30 3.09
CA ASN A 187 28.47 -16.07 4.26
C ASN A 187 28.88 -15.43 5.59
N GLU A 188 29.78 -14.44 5.56
CA GLU A 188 30.35 -13.81 6.76
C GLU A 188 30.23 -12.29 6.63
N ARG A 189 28.99 -11.79 6.65
CA ARG A 189 28.66 -10.40 6.32
C ARG A 189 28.86 -9.42 7.48
N ALA A 190 28.86 -9.91 8.72
CA ALA A 190 28.88 -9.06 9.91
C ALA A 190 30.29 -8.67 10.36
N VAL A 191 30.44 -7.49 10.97
CA VAL A 191 31.67 -7.12 11.68
C VAL A 191 31.80 -7.97 12.96
N VAL A 192 30.68 -8.12 13.69
CA VAL A 192 30.58 -9.00 14.86
C VAL A 192 29.49 -10.03 14.64
N LYS A 193 29.85 -11.32 14.70
CA LYS A 193 28.92 -12.44 14.54
C LYS A 193 28.93 -13.32 15.78
N LEU A 194 27.75 -13.53 16.36
CA LEU A 194 27.49 -14.52 17.40
C LEU A 194 26.81 -15.72 16.73
N ASN A 195 27.55 -16.81 16.60
CA ASN A 195 27.12 -18.03 15.96
C ASN A 195 26.89 -19.11 17.03
N GLY A 196 25.71 -19.09 17.65
CA GLY A 196 25.35 -19.88 18.83
C GLY A 196 26.05 -19.44 20.12
N ALA A 197 26.64 -18.24 20.14
CA ALA A 197 27.27 -17.71 21.35
C ALA A 197 26.22 -17.03 22.23
N ASP A 198 26.18 -17.44 23.49
CA ASP A 198 25.19 -16.99 24.48
C ASP A 198 25.84 -16.18 25.60
N PHE A 199 25.05 -15.32 26.25
CA PHE A 199 25.47 -14.51 27.41
C PHE A 199 26.67 -13.59 27.12
N ILE A 200 26.72 -13.05 25.89
CA ILE A 200 27.72 -12.09 25.44
C ILE A 200 27.12 -10.68 25.45
N ASN A 201 27.81 -9.75 26.11
CA ASN A 201 27.40 -8.36 26.26
C ASN A 201 28.40 -7.42 25.58
N PHE A 202 27.92 -6.57 24.68
CA PHE A 202 28.70 -5.51 24.06
C PHE A 202 28.16 -4.14 24.49
N ASN A 203 29.03 -3.31 25.06
CA ASN A 203 28.72 -1.95 25.49
C ASN A 203 29.59 -0.94 24.73
N ASP A 204 29.03 0.20 24.35
CA ASP A 204 29.79 1.40 23.95
C ASP A 204 30.79 1.19 22.79
N LEU A 205 30.51 0.28 21.85
CA LEU A 205 31.36 0.05 20.67
C LEU A 205 30.89 0.85 19.47
N ILE A 206 31.84 1.26 18.63
CA ILE A 206 31.55 1.80 17.29
C ILE A 206 31.82 0.69 16.27
N ILE A 207 30.81 0.26 15.53
CA ILE A 207 30.93 -0.74 14.46
C ILE A 207 30.84 -0.03 13.11
N ASN A 208 31.85 -0.18 12.27
CA ASN A 208 31.87 0.40 10.93
C ASN A 208 31.94 -0.69 9.86
N SER A 209 30.92 -0.77 9.00
CA SER A 209 30.96 -1.57 7.79
C SER A 209 30.92 -0.70 6.54
N SER A 210 32.10 -0.48 5.94
CA SER A 210 32.33 0.51 4.88
C SER A 210 32.19 -0.04 3.45
N GLY A 211 31.45 -1.14 3.26
CA GLY A 211 31.21 -1.69 1.93
C GLY A 211 30.47 -0.68 1.02
N THR A 212 30.89 -0.60 -0.24
CA THR A 212 30.33 0.33 -1.25
C THR A 212 29.97 -0.34 -2.57
N THR A 213 30.46 -1.56 -2.81
CA THR A 213 30.25 -2.30 -4.06
C THR A 213 29.19 -3.40 -3.91
N THR A 214 28.80 -4.01 -5.02
CA THR A 214 27.84 -5.14 -5.05
C THR A 214 28.43 -6.46 -4.56
N SER A 215 29.76 -6.59 -4.55
CA SER A 215 30.52 -7.75 -4.04
C SER A 215 30.95 -7.61 -2.58
N GLU A 216 30.64 -6.47 -1.96
CA GLU A 216 30.88 -6.22 -0.54
C GLU A 216 29.59 -6.38 0.27
N TYR A 217 29.77 -6.72 1.54
CA TYR A 217 28.70 -6.98 2.50
C TYR A 217 28.97 -6.24 3.79
N GLY A 218 27.90 -5.87 4.49
CA GLY A 218 28.03 -5.12 5.73
C GLY A 218 26.86 -5.24 6.67
N PHE A 219 26.90 -6.26 7.53
CA PHE A 219 26.11 -6.29 8.74
C PHE A 219 26.92 -5.72 9.91
N GLY A 220 26.30 -4.98 10.82
CA GLY A 220 26.98 -4.55 12.05
C GLY A 220 27.17 -5.74 13.00
N PHE A 221 26.07 -6.16 13.61
CA PHE A 221 25.97 -7.38 14.41
C PHE A 221 25.10 -8.42 13.73
N GLN A 222 25.45 -9.70 13.88
CA GLN A 222 24.62 -10.83 13.46
C GLN A 222 24.58 -11.91 14.53
N LEU A 223 23.37 -12.29 14.96
CA LEU A 223 23.08 -13.36 15.92
C LEU A 223 22.38 -14.49 15.16
N LEU A 224 22.95 -15.70 15.18
CA LEU A 224 22.46 -16.86 14.44
C LEU A 224 22.62 -18.14 15.26
N ASN A 225 21.90 -19.19 14.86
CA ASN A 225 22.06 -20.55 15.37
C ASN A 225 21.91 -20.63 16.90
N ASN A 226 20.80 -20.11 17.41
CA ASN A 226 20.45 -20.06 18.83
C ASN A 226 21.48 -19.27 19.66
N ALA A 227 21.78 -18.05 19.20
CA ALA A 227 22.55 -17.10 19.98
C ALA A 227 21.59 -16.35 20.91
N ASP A 228 21.57 -16.75 22.17
CA ASP A 228 20.55 -16.37 23.14
C ASP A 228 21.11 -15.53 24.30
N ASN A 229 20.23 -14.76 24.93
CA ASN A 229 20.56 -13.99 26.14
C ASN A 229 21.75 -13.03 25.94
N ASN A 230 21.93 -12.51 24.73
CA ASN A 230 22.98 -11.55 24.42
C ASN A 230 22.47 -10.12 24.54
N THR A 231 23.37 -9.19 24.86
CA THR A 231 23.05 -7.76 24.96
C THR A 231 23.93 -6.94 24.02
N ILE A 232 23.31 -6.10 23.20
CA ILE A 232 23.98 -5.04 22.44
C ILE A 232 23.45 -3.71 22.97
N ASN A 233 24.29 -3.01 23.74
CA ASN A 233 23.89 -1.82 24.48
C ASN A 233 24.76 -0.61 24.14
N ASN A 234 24.12 0.53 23.84
CA ASN A 234 24.78 1.81 23.61
C ASN A 234 25.89 1.78 22.53
N CYS A 235 25.78 0.88 21.56
CA CYS A 235 26.71 0.81 20.43
C CYS A 235 26.29 1.77 19.30
N THR A 236 27.26 2.25 18.52
CA THR A 236 27.02 2.99 17.29
C THR A 236 27.38 2.13 16.08
N ILE A 237 26.42 1.84 15.20
CA ILE A 237 26.61 1.02 14.00
C ILE A 237 26.49 1.93 12.77
N ASN A 238 27.60 2.15 12.08
CA ASN A 238 27.66 2.96 10.87
C ASN A 238 27.77 2.08 9.64
N LEU A 239 26.81 2.24 8.74
CA LEU A 239 26.69 1.57 7.46
C LEU A 239 26.70 2.59 6.32
N ASN A 240 26.69 2.08 5.09
CA ASN A 240 26.55 2.91 3.91
C ASN A 240 25.16 3.58 3.85
N THR A 241 25.13 4.92 3.82
CA THR A 241 23.89 5.74 3.79
C THR A 241 23.35 6.01 2.38
N SER A 242 24.07 5.60 1.33
CA SER A 242 23.64 5.75 -0.07
C SER A 242 23.33 4.42 -0.76
N SER A 243 23.83 3.30 -0.23
CA SER A 243 23.63 1.95 -0.78
C SER A 243 22.16 1.54 -0.80
N THR A 244 21.71 1.05 -1.95
CA THR A 244 20.36 0.49 -2.16
C THR A 244 20.33 -1.03 -2.05
N SER A 245 21.44 -1.66 -1.67
CA SER A 245 21.61 -3.11 -1.65
C SER A 245 21.14 -3.74 -0.34
N THR A 246 20.46 -4.88 -0.41
CA THR A 246 20.03 -5.69 0.74
C THR A 246 21.19 -6.33 1.51
N ASN A 247 22.44 -6.14 1.07
CA ASN A 247 23.63 -6.65 1.74
C ASN A 247 24.02 -5.89 3.02
N TYR A 248 23.29 -4.82 3.36
CA TYR A 248 23.64 -3.92 4.46
C TYR A 248 22.52 -3.85 5.51
N ALA A 249 22.85 -4.18 6.76
CA ALA A 249 21.91 -4.18 7.89
C ALA A 249 22.61 -3.79 9.20
N GLY A 250 21.93 -3.11 10.12
CA GLY A 250 22.52 -2.71 11.40
C GLY A 250 22.75 -3.89 12.32
N ILE A 251 21.66 -4.46 12.81
CA ILE A 251 21.66 -5.63 13.70
C ILE A 251 20.72 -6.67 13.12
N VAL A 252 21.21 -7.90 12.97
CA VAL A 252 20.47 -9.04 12.40
C VAL A 252 20.35 -10.11 13.47
N VAL A 253 19.13 -10.42 13.91
CA VAL A 253 18.82 -11.51 14.84
C VAL A 253 18.04 -12.59 14.11
N GLY A 254 18.58 -13.80 14.11
CA GLY A 254 18.14 -14.84 13.19
C GLY A 254 18.50 -14.50 11.74
N GLY A 255 17.73 -15.02 10.79
CA GLY A 255 18.01 -14.86 9.36
C GLY A 255 18.91 -15.97 8.80
N THR A 256 19.72 -15.68 7.78
CA THR A 256 20.73 -16.64 7.31
C THR A 256 22.09 -15.97 7.15
N ASN A 257 23.14 -16.78 6.96
CA ASN A 257 24.48 -16.27 6.65
C ASN A 257 24.49 -15.26 5.47
N THR A 258 23.55 -15.40 4.53
CA THR A 258 23.50 -14.63 3.29
C THR A 258 22.32 -13.65 3.19
N SER A 259 21.46 -13.55 4.20
CA SER A 259 20.28 -12.68 4.14
C SER A 259 19.81 -12.22 5.52
N ALA A 260 19.50 -10.93 5.63
CA ALA A 260 18.95 -10.33 6.85
C ALA A 260 17.46 -10.65 7.06
N THR A 261 16.77 -11.19 6.06
CA THR A 261 15.31 -11.44 6.08
C THR A 261 14.90 -12.87 5.69
N ALA A 262 15.83 -13.73 5.26
CA ALA A 262 15.50 -15.11 4.93
C ALA A 262 15.29 -15.93 6.21
N SER A 263 14.15 -16.60 6.33
CA SER A 263 13.83 -17.46 7.47
C SER A 263 14.64 -18.76 7.48
N SER A 264 14.84 -19.32 8.67
CA SER A 264 15.36 -20.67 8.88
C SER A 264 14.84 -21.20 10.21
N ASP A 265 14.43 -22.47 10.24
CA ASP A 265 13.90 -23.15 11.43
C ASP A 265 14.98 -23.41 12.50
N ASN A 266 16.26 -23.18 12.17
CA ASN A 266 17.39 -23.31 13.11
C ASN A 266 17.74 -22.00 13.83
N ASN A 267 16.86 -20.99 13.80
CA ASN A 267 17.07 -19.71 14.46
C ASN A 267 16.03 -19.49 15.56
N GLU A 268 16.30 -20.05 16.74
CA GLU A 268 15.60 -19.76 18.00
C GLU A 268 16.49 -18.79 18.79
N CYS A 269 16.82 -17.63 18.21
CA CYS A 269 17.65 -16.61 18.86
C CYS A 269 16.78 -15.82 19.84
N ASP A 270 16.76 -16.23 21.09
CA ASP A 270 15.79 -15.83 22.09
C ASP A 270 16.39 -14.95 23.20
N ASN A 271 15.53 -14.13 23.81
CA ASN A 271 15.89 -13.29 24.98
C ASN A 271 17.08 -12.34 24.73
N ASN A 272 17.31 -11.91 23.50
CA ASN A 272 18.35 -10.93 23.19
C ASN A 272 17.83 -9.50 23.43
N ILE A 273 18.71 -8.64 23.95
CA ILE A 273 18.42 -7.26 24.30
C ILE A 273 19.22 -6.33 23.40
N ILE A 274 18.52 -5.55 22.59
CA ILE A 274 19.09 -4.54 21.69
C ILE A 274 18.64 -3.18 22.19
N VAL A 275 19.51 -2.46 22.90
CA VAL A 275 19.11 -1.29 23.68
C VAL A 275 20.04 -0.09 23.50
N ASN A 276 19.47 1.12 23.44
CA ASN A 276 20.20 2.40 23.37
C ASN A 276 21.18 2.54 22.18
N ASN A 277 21.05 1.73 21.13
CA ASN A 277 22.01 1.77 20.02
C ASN A 277 21.68 2.90 19.04
N THR A 278 22.71 3.43 18.38
CA THR A 278 22.55 4.32 17.23
C THR A 278 22.93 3.58 15.96
N ILE A 279 22.03 3.50 14.98
CA ILE A 279 22.24 2.84 13.70
C ILE A 279 22.11 3.88 12.59
N ASN A 280 23.14 4.04 11.76
CA ASN A 280 23.18 5.02 10.68
C ASN A 280 23.36 4.32 9.34
N GLY A 281 22.41 4.47 8.42
CA GLY A 281 22.50 3.90 7.07
C GLY A 281 21.97 2.47 6.94
N GLY A 282 22.37 1.82 5.86
CA GLY A 282 21.99 0.43 5.55
C GLY A 282 20.67 0.31 4.80
N TYR A 283 20.33 -0.92 4.39
CA TYR A 283 19.02 -1.25 3.82
C TYR A 283 17.99 -1.53 4.92
N TYR A 284 18.45 -2.20 5.97
CA TYR A 284 17.71 -2.55 7.17
C TYR A 284 18.37 -1.90 8.39
N GLY A 285 17.58 -1.36 9.32
CA GLY A 285 18.08 -0.97 10.64
C GLY A 285 18.31 -2.19 11.51
N ILE A 286 17.23 -2.78 12.03
CA ILE A 286 17.24 -4.01 12.84
C ILE A 286 16.31 -5.03 12.21
N THR A 287 16.77 -6.28 12.09
CA THR A 287 15.93 -7.41 11.66
C THR A 287 15.86 -8.48 12.74
N ILE A 288 14.67 -9.03 12.97
CA ILE A 288 14.44 -10.22 13.80
C ILE A 288 13.63 -11.22 12.96
N VAL A 289 14.21 -12.39 12.71
CA VAL A 289 13.69 -13.33 11.72
C VAL A 289 13.72 -14.76 12.26
N GLY A 290 12.55 -15.24 12.65
CA GLY A 290 12.28 -16.66 12.90
C GLY A 290 11.80 -17.35 11.62
N SER A 291 10.75 -18.16 11.73
CA SER A 291 10.05 -18.80 10.62
C SER A 291 8.55 -18.92 10.91
N ALA A 292 7.80 -19.50 9.96
CA ALA A 292 6.38 -19.77 10.14
C ALA A 292 6.09 -20.92 11.12
N THR A 293 7.09 -21.74 11.44
CA THR A 293 6.98 -22.92 12.32
C THR A 293 7.75 -22.75 13.63
N VAL A 294 8.78 -21.91 13.65
CA VAL A 294 9.67 -21.68 14.79
C VAL A 294 9.85 -20.17 14.98
N ALA A 295 9.35 -19.63 16.09
CA ALA A 295 9.41 -18.19 16.36
C ALA A 295 10.65 -17.84 17.18
N ASN A 296 11.23 -16.66 16.91
CA ASN A 296 12.14 -16.01 17.85
C ASN A 296 11.32 -15.41 19.00
N ARG A 297 11.72 -15.65 20.24
CA ARG A 297 10.92 -15.37 21.44
C ARG A 297 11.58 -14.35 22.35
N ALA A 298 10.75 -13.49 22.95
CA ALA A 298 11.13 -12.61 24.05
C ALA A 298 12.35 -11.69 23.76
N ASN A 299 12.59 -11.36 22.48
CA ASN A 299 13.61 -10.39 22.12
C ASN A 299 13.10 -8.96 22.35
N GLN A 300 14.01 -8.09 22.78
CA GLN A 300 13.70 -6.72 23.17
C GLN A 300 14.50 -5.73 22.31
N ILE A 301 13.80 -4.81 21.63
CA ILE A 301 14.38 -3.70 20.87
C ILE A 301 13.94 -2.41 21.55
N ILE A 302 14.81 -1.80 22.35
CA ILE A 302 14.45 -0.72 23.27
C ILE A 302 15.30 0.53 23.05
N ALA A 303 14.66 1.70 22.93
CA ALA A 303 15.32 3.01 22.95
C ALA A 303 16.46 3.18 21.92
N ASN A 304 16.40 2.50 20.77
CA ASN A 304 17.39 2.64 19.70
C ASN A 304 17.06 3.84 18.81
N ASN A 305 18.09 4.49 18.28
CA ASN A 305 18.00 5.54 17.28
C ASN A 305 18.43 5.02 15.90
N ILE A 306 17.49 4.89 14.96
CA ILE A 306 17.69 4.31 13.63
C ILE A 306 17.52 5.41 12.58
N ASN A 307 18.64 5.80 11.97
CA ASN A 307 18.73 6.92 11.04
C ASN A 307 19.11 6.47 9.64
N ASP A 308 18.50 7.10 8.63
CA ASP A 308 18.94 7.07 7.23
C ASP A 308 19.04 5.67 6.60
N ILE A 309 18.17 4.75 7.01
CA ILE A 309 17.96 3.43 6.36
C ILE A 309 17.39 3.58 4.93
N TYR A 310 17.52 2.58 4.06
CA TYR A 310 16.97 2.62 2.69
C TYR A 310 15.53 2.14 2.58
N THR A 311 15.14 1.09 3.34
CA THR A 311 13.80 0.49 3.26
C THR A 311 13.16 0.26 4.62
N TYR A 312 13.77 -0.58 5.48
CA TYR A 312 13.14 -1.01 6.75
C TYR A 312 13.89 -0.47 7.97
N GLY A 313 13.18 0.21 8.87
CA GLY A 313 13.71 0.58 10.18
C GLY A 313 13.85 -0.65 11.07
N ILE A 314 12.71 -1.23 11.47
CA ILE A 314 12.63 -2.51 12.17
C ILE A 314 11.83 -3.49 11.32
N TYR A 315 12.41 -4.66 11.05
CA TYR A 315 11.75 -5.76 10.35
C TYR A 315 11.60 -6.96 11.29
N ALA A 316 10.37 -7.42 11.50
CA ALA A 316 10.06 -8.59 12.33
C ALA A 316 9.32 -9.65 11.52
N LEU A 317 9.80 -10.88 11.56
CA LEU A 317 9.18 -12.04 10.94
C LEU A 317 9.20 -13.21 11.93
N GLY A 318 8.05 -13.83 12.17
CA GLY A 318 7.97 -15.07 12.96
C GLY A 318 8.44 -14.86 14.39
N THR A 319 7.74 -14.03 15.17
CA THR A 319 8.15 -13.67 16.54
C THR A 319 7.08 -13.95 17.58
N SER A 320 7.47 -14.19 18.83
CA SER A 320 6.53 -14.34 19.93
C SER A 320 7.00 -13.62 21.19
N PHE A 321 6.10 -12.92 21.89
CA PHE A 321 6.45 -12.13 23.08
C PHE A 321 7.53 -11.07 22.83
N MET A 322 7.65 -10.59 21.60
CA MET A 322 8.64 -9.56 21.23
C MET A 322 8.24 -8.21 21.80
N GLU A 323 9.22 -7.45 22.27
CA GLU A 323 9.04 -6.07 22.73
C GLU A 323 9.80 -5.10 21.84
N VAL A 324 9.10 -4.10 21.33
CA VAL A 324 9.67 -2.99 20.53
C VAL A 324 9.25 -1.70 21.20
N GLU A 325 10.11 -1.15 22.05
CA GLU A 325 9.77 -0.03 22.92
C GLU A 325 10.63 1.21 22.66
N GLY A 326 10.01 2.39 22.53
CA GLY A 326 10.72 3.66 22.67
C GLY A 326 11.75 3.97 21.59
N ASN A 327 11.76 3.27 20.46
CA ASN A 327 12.74 3.48 19.39
C ASN A 327 12.41 4.73 18.57
N GLN A 328 13.44 5.44 18.11
CA GLN A 328 13.33 6.55 17.15
C GLN A 328 13.75 6.06 15.76
N ILE A 329 12.91 6.26 14.75
CA ILE A 329 13.14 5.77 13.38
C ILE A 329 12.91 6.90 12.38
N GLN A 330 13.93 7.26 11.59
CA GLN A 330 13.89 8.43 10.71
C GLN A 330 14.89 8.40 9.55
N ARG A 331 14.67 9.22 8.51
CA ARG A 331 15.63 9.48 7.41
C ARG A 331 15.93 10.98 7.25
N PRO A 332 16.59 11.61 8.25
CA PRO A 332 16.77 13.05 8.27
C PRO A 332 17.64 13.58 7.11
N THR A 333 18.59 12.79 6.60
CA THR A 333 19.60 13.29 5.63
C THR A 333 19.68 12.51 4.33
N ARG A 334 19.11 11.30 4.26
CA ARG A 334 19.20 10.44 3.08
C ARG A 334 18.48 11.02 1.86
N THR A 335 19.17 11.13 0.73
CA THR A 335 18.63 11.63 -0.56
C THR A 335 18.26 10.50 -1.53
N THR A 336 18.93 9.35 -1.48
CA THR A 336 18.58 8.17 -2.29
C THR A 336 17.59 7.29 -1.54
N LEU A 337 16.32 7.36 -1.92
CA LEU A 337 15.21 6.77 -1.18
C LEU A 337 14.55 5.57 -1.88
N GLY A 338 14.21 4.56 -1.09
CA GLY A 338 13.25 3.51 -1.43
C GLY A 338 11.98 3.65 -0.58
N THR A 339 11.02 2.74 -0.75
CA THR A 339 9.83 2.66 0.11
C THR A 339 10.22 2.71 1.58
N PHE A 340 9.53 3.53 2.39
CA PHE A 340 9.80 3.62 3.82
C PHE A 340 8.86 2.72 4.61
N TYR A 341 9.43 1.84 5.44
CA TYR A 341 8.73 1.15 6.51
C TYR A 341 9.42 1.47 7.83
N GLY A 342 8.74 2.18 8.72
CA GLY A 342 9.26 2.45 10.06
C GLY A 342 9.39 1.14 10.84
N ILE A 343 8.25 0.49 11.09
CA ILE A 343 8.16 -0.84 11.69
C ILE A 343 7.37 -1.74 10.75
N TYR A 344 7.94 -2.89 10.40
CA TYR A 344 7.34 -3.87 9.49
C TYR A 344 7.26 -5.23 10.17
N PHE A 345 6.04 -5.77 10.30
CA PHE A 345 5.80 -7.13 10.76
C PHE A 345 5.21 -7.96 9.63
N THR A 346 5.69 -9.20 9.52
CA THR A 346 5.17 -10.17 8.56
C THR A 346 5.16 -11.58 9.12
N SER A 347 4.27 -12.42 8.58
CA SER A 347 4.08 -13.82 8.99
C SER A 347 3.64 -13.95 10.46
N LEU A 348 3.30 -15.17 10.87
CA LEU A 348 2.74 -15.46 12.19
C LEU A 348 3.64 -14.89 13.30
N SER A 349 3.19 -13.79 13.91
CA SER A 349 3.76 -13.26 15.15
C SER A 349 2.66 -13.13 16.19
N THR A 350 2.99 -13.36 17.45
CA THR A 350 2.00 -13.43 18.54
C THR A 350 2.49 -12.74 19.79
N ALA A 351 1.57 -12.15 20.56
CA ALA A 351 1.85 -11.48 21.82
C ALA A 351 2.96 -10.40 21.72
N ALA A 352 3.18 -9.81 20.55
CA ALA A 352 4.13 -8.71 20.39
C ALA A 352 3.59 -7.44 21.05
N ILE A 353 4.47 -6.68 21.70
CA ILE A 353 4.19 -5.36 22.26
C ILE A 353 5.08 -4.35 21.54
N VAL A 354 4.45 -3.51 20.72
CA VAL A 354 5.12 -2.43 19.98
C VAL A 354 4.63 -1.12 20.57
N THR A 355 5.44 -0.51 21.45
CA THR A 355 4.99 0.61 22.27
C THR A 355 5.94 1.80 22.32
N LYS A 356 5.39 3.00 22.46
CA LYS A 356 6.16 4.25 22.70
C LYS A 356 7.18 4.62 21.60
N ASN A 357 7.13 4.00 20.42
CA ASN A 357 8.06 4.27 19.34
C ASN A 357 7.74 5.60 18.66
N ARG A 358 8.77 6.30 18.16
CA ARG A 358 8.68 7.56 17.43
C ARG A 358 9.16 7.36 15.99
N ILE A 359 8.27 7.55 15.03
CA ILE A 359 8.56 7.34 13.60
C ILE A 359 8.33 8.66 12.87
N SER A 360 9.37 9.19 12.23
CA SER A 360 9.30 10.51 11.60
C SER A 360 10.24 10.67 10.41
N ASN A 361 10.10 11.78 9.68
CA ASN A 361 11.03 12.18 8.62
C ASN A 361 11.38 11.08 7.59
N PRO A 362 10.41 10.35 7.01
CA PRO A 362 10.72 9.27 6.06
C PRO A 362 11.40 9.76 4.76
N CYS A 363 11.28 11.06 4.43
CA CYS A 363 11.89 11.70 3.26
C CYS A 363 12.63 13.01 3.63
N GLY A 364 13.29 13.07 4.80
CA GLY A 364 14.00 14.28 5.27
C GLY A 364 15.05 14.83 4.31
N GLY A 365 15.86 13.96 3.69
CA GLY A 365 16.88 14.37 2.73
C GLY A 365 16.35 14.65 1.31
N ASP A 366 15.15 14.18 0.95
CA ASP A 366 14.48 14.50 -0.33
C ASP A 366 12.95 14.61 -0.16
N PRO A 367 12.44 15.76 0.32
CA PRO A 367 11.01 15.96 0.56
C PRO A 367 10.12 15.82 -0.69
N ASN A 368 10.70 15.93 -1.89
CA ASN A 368 9.98 15.80 -3.17
C ASN A 368 9.85 14.34 -3.65
N SER A 369 10.35 13.38 -2.87
CA SER A 369 10.29 11.97 -3.24
C SER A 369 8.88 11.40 -3.26
N THR A 370 8.52 10.70 -4.33
CA THR A 370 7.20 10.08 -4.53
C THR A 370 7.11 8.64 -4.01
N VAL A 371 8.13 8.14 -3.30
CA VAL A 371 8.12 6.79 -2.72
C VAL A 371 6.99 6.63 -1.71
N ALA A 372 6.42 5.43 -1.63
CA ALA A 372 5.42 5.12 -0.61
C ALA A 372 6.06 5.06 0.78
N MET A 373 5.29 5.47 1.80
CA MET A 373 5.77 5.57 3.17
C MET A 373 4.74 4.99 4.13
N TYR A 374 5.20 4.12 5.02
CA TYR A 374 4.41 3.40 5.99
C TYR A 374 5.04 3.59 7.37
N GLY A 375 4.29 4.16 8.32
CA GLY A 375 4.74 4.27 9.70
C GLY A 375 4.89 2.88 10.31
N ILE A 376 3.75 2.22 10.54
CA ILE A 376 3.68 0.82 10.97
C ILE A 376 2.97 0.01 9.89
N TYR A 377 3.58 -1.10 9.47
CA TYR A 377 3.02 -2.01 8.48
C TYR A 377 2.97 -3.43 9.06
N VAL A 378 1.78 -4.03 9.07
CA VAL A 378 1.56 -5.41 9.53
C VAL A 378 0.88 -6.21 8.41
N THR A 379 1.43 -7.38 8.06
CA THR A 379 0.88 -8.24 7.01
C THR A 379 0.94 -9.70 7.39
N ALA A 380 -0.17 -10.43 7.27
CA ALA A 380 -0.25 -11.85 7.64
C ALA A 380 0.26 -12.13 9.08
N VAL A 381 -0.01 -11.22 10.00
CA VAL A 381 0.37 -11.33 11.42
C VAL A 381 -0.82 -11.86 12.22
N ASP A 382 -1.25 -13.08 11.87
CA ASP A 382 -2.54 -13.63 12.31
C ASP A 382 -2.41 -14.27 13.70
N ALA A 383 -2.57 -13.46 14.74
CA ALA A 383 -2.55 -13.96 16.11
C ALA A 383 -3.85 -14.72 16.44
N PHE A 384 -3.81 -15.53 17.50
CA PHE A 384 -5.00 -16.12 18.09
C PHE A 384 -5.57 -15.22 19.19
N ALA A 385 -6.87 -15.33 19.46
CA ALA A 385 -7.50 -14.67 20.60
C ALA A 385 -6.79 -15.07 21.91
N GLY A 386 -6.49 -14.09 22.76
CA GLY A 386 -5.71 -14.22 24.00
C GLY A 386 -4.20 -13.99 23.84
N VAL A 387 -3.66 -13.94 22.62
CA VAL A 387 -2.24 -13.68 22.32
C VAL A 387 -2.08 -12.60 21.25
N GLU A 388 -2.93 -11.58 21.31
CA GLU A 388 -3.00 -10.51 20.31
C GLU A 388 -1.73 -9.67 20.29
N ASN A 389 -1.37 -9.18 19.10
CA ASN A 389 -0.29 -8.21 18.96
C ASN A 389 -0.82 -6.81 19.28
N ARG A 390 -0.10 -6.07 20.12
CA ARG A 390 -0.50 -4.77 20.66
C ARG A 390 0.45 -3.68 20.20
N PHE A 391 -0.08 -2.73 19.44
CA PHE A 391 0.62 -1.54 18.95
C PHE A 391 0.06 -0.33 19.71
N THR A 392 0.81 0.17 20.70
CA THR A 392 0.30 1.15 21.66
C THR A 392 1.18 2.36 21.87
N ASN A 393 0.64 3.54 22.19
CA ASN A 393 1.43 4.73 22.51
C ASN A 393 2.48 5.14 21.45
N ASN A 394 2.36 4.68 20.19
CA ASN A 394 3.33 5.05 19.16
C ASN A 394 2.99 6.44 18.61
N LEU A 395 4.03 7.21 18.31
CA LEU A 395 3.95 8.52 17.69
C LEU A 395 4.49 8.44 16.27
N ILE A 396 3.63 8.66 15.28
CA ILE A 396 4.00 8.87 13.88
C ILE A 396 3.82 10.34 13.59
N HIS A 397 4.86 11.05 13.19
CA HIS A 397 4.81 12.51 13.04
C HIS A 397 5.85 13.06 12.07
N ASN A 398 5.71 14.33 11.66
CA ASN A 398 6.57 14.96 10.65
C ASN A 398 6.79 14.02 9.45
N PHE A 399 5.69 13.46 8.96
CA PHE A 399 5.67 12.37 7.98
C PHE A 399 5.79 12.94 6.56
N ASN A 400 6.96 13.51 6.27
CA ASN A 400 7.28 14.29 5.07
C ASN A 400 7.53 13.43 3.83
N GLY A 401 7.41 14.02 2.63
CA GLY A 401 7.55 13.31 1.36
C GLY A 401 6.37 13.61 0.44
N SER A 402 6.39 13.08 -0.78
CA SER A 402 5.38 13.35 -1.83
C SER A 402 4.54 12.15 -2.22
N GLY A 403 5.01 10.95 -1.88
CA GLY A 403 4.33 9.70 -2.21
C GLY A 403 3.11 9.43 -1.34
N ALA A 404 2.52 8.26 -1.57
CA ALA A 404 1.42 7.76 -0.75
C ALA A 404 1.88 7.60 0.71
N SER A 405 1.09 8.11 1.65
CA SER A 405 1.41 8.09 3.09
C SER A 405 0.40 7.27 3.87
N TYR A 406 0.91 6.37 4.70
CA TYR A 406 0.10 5.53 5.57
C TYR A 406 0.67 5.60 6.99
N GLY A 407 -0.15 6.00 7.96
CA GLY A 407 0.24 5.96 9.37
C GLY A 407 0.39 4.50 9.83
N ILE A 408 -0.74 3.79 9.89
CA ILE A 408 -0.80 2.36 10.18
C ILE A 408 -1.46 1.64 9.01
N TYR A 409 -0.78 0.63 8.50
CA TYR A 409 -1.23 -0.20 7.39
C TYR A 409 -1.38 -1.64 7.87
N ASN A 410 -2.61 -2.15 7.89
CA ASN A 410 -2.90 -3.55 8.15
C ASN A 410 -3.31 -4.27 6.86
N ALA A 411 -2.43 -5.14 6.39
CA ALA A 411 -2.62 -5.98 5.23
C ALA A 411 -3.18 -7.35 5.64
N GLY A 412 -4.43 -7.35 6.12
CA GLY A 412 -5.15 -8.58 6.42
C GLY A 412 -4.64 -9.36 7.64
N SER A 413 -4.05 -8.71 8.64
CA SER A 413 -3.64 -9.39 9.87
C SER A 413 -4.78 -9.50 10.88
N ASP A 414 -4.96 -10.68 11.45
CA ASP A 414 -5.97 -10.99 12.47
C ASP A 414 -5.51 -10.72 13.91
N ASN A 415 -6.47 -10.36 14.79
CA ASN A 415 -6.25 -10.18 16.23
C ASN A 415 -5.10 -9.22 16.57
N VAL A 416 -5.15 -8.03 15.95
CA VAL A 416 -4.20 -6.92 16.15
C VAL A 416 -4.90 -5.73 16.80
N PHE A 417 -4.28 -5.19 17.84
CA PHE A 417 -4.83 -4.11 18.66
C PHE A 417 -4.00 -2.84 18.53
N PHE A 418 -4.62 -1.75 18.10
CA PHE A 418 -4.02 -0.43 17.94
C PHE A 418 -4.65 0.53 18.95
N TYR A 419 -3.96 0.79 20.07
CA TYR A 419 -4.49 1.63 21.15
C TYR A 419 -3.63 2.84 21.44
N HIS A 420 -4.24 3.98 21.75
CA HIS A 420 -3.49 5.14 22.26
C HIS A 420 -2.34 5.57 21.34
N ASN A 421 -2.43 5.42 20.02
CA ASN A 421 -1.41 5.93 19.10
C ASN A 421 -1.75 7.37 18.70
N THR A 422 -0.74 8.21 18.51
CA THR A 422 -0.89 9.53 17.90
C THR A 422 -0.27 9.49 16.51
N ILE A 423 -1.09 9.69 15.49
CA ILE A 423 -0.72 9.61 14.07
C ILE A 423 -0.93 11.00 13.46
N SER A 424 0.15 11.78 13.38
CA SER A 424 0.18 13.08 12.71
C SER A 424 0.83 12.95 11.33
N LEU A 425 0.02 13.06 10.27
CA LEU A 425 0.47 13.12 8.88
C LEU A 425 0.49 14.59 8.45
N ASP A 426 1.49 15.31 8.96
CA ASP A 426 1.65 16.77 8.92
C ASP A 426 2.88 17.25 8.13
N GLY A 427 3.68 16.32 7.60
CA GLY A 427 4.88 16.63 6.84
C GLY A 427 4.55 17.31 5.51
N THR A 428 5.45 18.19 5.05
CA THR A 428 5.32 18.88 3.75
C THR A 428 5.24 17.88 2.59
N ALA A 429 4.13 17.91 1.85
CA ALA A 429 4.01 17.36 0.51
C ALA A 429 4.39 18.43 -0.54
N PRO A 430 4.92 18.08 -1.73
CA PRO A 430 5.18 19.06 -2.77
C PRO A 430 3.88 19.44 -3.47
N SER A 431 3.94 20.54 -4.23
CA SER A 431 2.98 21.14 -5.19
C SER A 431 1.53 20.60 -5.16
N ALA A 432 0.57 21.54 -5.10
CA ALA A 432 -0.88 21.29 -5.10
C ALA A 432 -1.36 20.16 -6.04
N THR A 433 -0.71 19.94 -7.18
CA THR A 433 -1.06 18.94 -8.21
C THR A 433 -0.83 17.45 -7.87
N SER A 434 -0.36 17.07 -6.68
CA SER A 434 -0.13 15.66 -6.33
C SER A 434 -1.44 14.91 -6.01
N SER A 435 -1.77 13.87 -6.78
CA SER A 435 -2.94 13.00 -6.55
C SER A 435 -2.68 11.82 -5.59
N THR A 436 -1.56 11.84 -4.86
CA THR A 436 -1.16 10.74 -3.97
C THR A 436 -2.03 10.63 -2.72
N ILE A 437 -2.46 9.40 -2.41
CA ILE A 437 -3.36 9.13 -1.28
C ILE A 437 -2.68 9.28 0.08
N THR A 438 -3.44 9.71 1.08
CA THR A 438 -3.00 9.79 2.49
C THR A 438 -4.01 9.09 3.40
N ARG A 439 -3.55 8.17 4.25
CA ARG A 439 -4.42 7.38 5.14
C ARG A 439 -3.84 7.28 6.54
N GLY A 440 -4.62 7.61 7.56
CA GLY A 440 -4.23 7.45 8.96
C GLY A 440 -4.13 5.97 9.34
N PHE A 441 -5.24 5.24 9.21
CA PHE A 441 -5.33 3.79 9.33
C PHE A 441 -5.90 3.19 8.05
N TYR A 442 -5.25 2.14 7.54
CA TYR A 442 -5.68 1.45 6.32
C TYR A 442 -5.75 -0.06 6.51
N GLN A 443 -6.96 -0.62 6.35
CA GLN A 443 -7.23 -2.05 6.32
C GLN A 443 -7.53 -2.51 4.89
N THR A 444 -6.78 -3.50 4.38
CA THR A 444 -6.82 -3.85 2.94
C THR A 444 -7.66 -5.07 2.61
N THR A 445 -7.21 -6.27 2.96
CA THR A 445 -7.87 -7.55 2.72
C THR A 445 -8.70 -7.97 3.93
N GLN A 446 -9.53 -9.01 3.79
CA GLN A 446 -10.34 -9.51 4.89
C GLN A 446 -9.46 -9.92 6.08
N ALA A 447 -9.84 -9.46 7.28
CA ALA A 447 -9.29 -9.89 8.56
C ALA A 447 -10.33 -9.67 9.68
N GLY A 448 -10.13 -10.31 10.83
CA GLY A 448 -10.99 -10.22 11.99
C GLY A 448 -10.24 -9.95 13.29
N GLY A 449 -10.98 -9.57 14.33
CA GLY A 449 -10.41 -9.30 15.66
C GLY A 449 -9.53 -8.05 15.72
N ILE A 450 -9.68 -7.14 14.75
CA ILE A 450 -8.93 -5.88 14.75
C ILE A 450 -9.60 -4.91 15.72
N GLN A 451 -8.82 -4.27 16.60
CA GLN A 451 -9.31 -3.16 17.41
C GLN A 451 -8.49 -1.89 17.15
N PHE A 452 -9.17 -0.77 16.90
CA PHE A 452 -8.57 0.54 16.71
C PHE A 452 -9.26 1.56 17.61
N LYS A 453 -8.72 1.77 18.82
CA LYS A 453 -9.37 2.54 19.88
C LYS A 453 -8.44 3.52 20.58
N ASN A 454 -9.01 4.60 21.13
CA ASN A 454 -8.27 5.62 21.88
C ASN A 454 -7.13 6.27 21.07
N ASN A 455 -7.19 6.30 19.74
CA ASN A 455 -6.12 6.90 18.92
C ASN A 455 -6.45 8.35 18.55
N ILE A 456 -5.41 9.15 18.26
CA ILE A 456 -5.53 10.46 17.61
C ILE A 456 -4.97 10.33 16.19
N ILE A 457 -5.74 10.75 15.18
CA ILE A 457 -5.26 10.92 13.81
C ILE A 457 -5.41 12.39 13.43
N SER A 458 -4.30 13.03 13.09
CA SER A 458 -4.23 14.38 12.55
C SER A 458 -3.64 14.35 11.14
N ILE A 459 -4.36 14.89 10.15
CA ILE A 459 -3.90 14.97 8.76
C ILE A 459 -3.98 16.43 8.31
N THR A 460 -2.82 17.09 8.30
CA THR A 460 -2.67 18.49 7.84
C THR A 460 -1.80 18.60 6.59
N ARG A 461 -1.19 17.49 6.16
CA ARG A 461 -0.46 17.37 4.89
C ARG A 461 -1.28 17.89 3.71
N GLY A 462 -0.66 18.66 2.81
CA GLY A 462 -1.27 19.19 1.59
C GLY A 462 -1.37 18.20 0.42
N GLY A 463 -1.54 18.73 -0.80
CA GLY A 463 -1.74 17.99 -2.05
C GLY A 463 -3.22 17.71 -2.36
N ASP A 464 -3.58 17.51 -3.64
CA ASP A 464 -4.97 17.28 -4.08
C ASP A 464 -5.46 15.84 -3.88
N GLY A 465 -4.56 14.89 -3.62
CA GLY A 465 -4.90 13.50 -3.37
C GLY A 465 -5.87 13.33 -2.18
N PRO A 466 -6.76 12.32 -2.23
CA PRO A 466 -7.77 12.13 -1.21
C PRO A 466 -7.16 11.64 0.10
N LYS A 467 -7.76 12.08 1.21
CA LYS A 467 -7.27 11.87 2.57
C LYS A 467 -8.31 11.16 3.41
N TYR A 468 -7.88 10.17 4.18
CA TYR A 468 -8.78 9.38 5.01
C TYR A 468 -8.20 9.20 6.41
N ALA A 469 -8.97 9.46 7.46
CA ALA A 469 -8.57 9.04 8.79
C ALA A 469 -8.60 7.51 8.89
N ILE A 470 -9.72 6.89 8.51
CA ILE A 470 -9.94 5.45 8.44
C ILE A 470 -10.26 5.03 7.00
N TYR A 471 -9.61 3.98 6.49
CA TYR A 471 -9.96 3.40 5.20
C TYR A 471 -10.10 1.88 5.31
N LEU A 472 -11.30 1.37 5.09
CA LEU A 472 -11.62 -0.07 5.07
C LEU A 472 -11.90 -0.49 3.62
N ASN A 473 -10.92 -1.08 2.96
CA ASN A 473 -11.06 -1.49 1.56
C ASN A 473 -11.95 -2.72 1.37
N THR A 474 -12.07 -3.56 2.39
CA THR A 474 -12.87 -4.79 2.35
C THR A 474 -14.00 -4.73 3.36
N LEU A 475 -15.25 -4.74 2.86
CA LEU A 475 -16.49 -4.67 3.65
C LEU A 475 -16.66 -5.83 4.66
N THR A 476 -16.00 -6.97 4.41
CA THR A 476 -16.14 -8.20 5.22
C THR A 476 -15.18 -8.26 6.41
N SER A 477 -14.33 -7.25 6.61
CA SER A 477 -13.42 -7.21 7.76
C SER A 477 -14.19 -6.96 9.06
N VAL A 478 -13.82 -7.64 10.14
CA VAL A 478 -14.40 -7.42 11.47
C VAL A 478 -13.46 -6.51 12.26
N VAL A 479 -13.82 -5.23 12.32
CA VAL A 479 -13.01 -4.17 12.95
C VAL A 479 -13.85 -3.46 14.00
N ASP A 480 -13.35 -3.38 15.22
CA ASP A 480 -13.91 -2.59 16.31
C ASP A 480 -13.15 -1.25 16.41
N ILE A 481 -13.80 -0.18 15.94
CA ILE A 481 -13.24 1.17 15.86
C ILE A 481 -14.12 2.10 16.71
N ASN A 482 -13.56 2.65 17.77
CA ASN A 482 -14.30 3.52 18.68
C ASN A 482 -13.39 4.40 19.56
N ARG A 483 -13.93 5.52 20.05
CA ARG A 483 -13.22 6.47 20.93
C ARG A 483 -11.90 6.92 20.32
N ASN A 484 -11.93 7.42 19.09
CA ASN A 484 -10.79 8.03 18.44
C ASN A 484 -11.04 9.53 18.25
N ASP A 485 -9.99 10.28 17.98
CA ASP A 485 -10.10 11.66 17.52
C ASP A 485 -9.55 11.78 16.10
N TYR A 486 -10.32 12.44 15.22
CA TYR A 486 -9.97 12.64 13.81
C TYR A 486 -9.95 14.12 13.45
N TYR A 487 -8.75 14.64 13.23
CA TYR A 487 -8.54 15.99 12.71
C TYR A 487 -8.05 15.96 11.27
N LEU A 488 -8.83 16.55 10.36
CA LEU A 488 -8.54 16.60 8.93
C LEU A 488 -8.35 18.05 8.48
N GLY A 489 -7.27 18.67 8.94
CA GLY A 489 -6.96 20.10 8.74
C GLY A 489 -6.25 20.44 7.42
N SER A 490 -6.32 19.59 6.40
CA SER A 490 -5.68 19.88 5.10
C SER A 490 -6.48 20.93 4.32
N LEU A 491 -5.80 21.95 3.80
CA LEU A 491 -6.41 23.04 3.01
C LEU A 491 -6.60 22.69 1.52
N THR A 492 -6.15 21.51 1.08
CA THR A 492 -6.18 21.08 -0.33
C THR A 492 -6.64 19.63 -0.46
N GLY A 493 -7.18 19.26 -1.61
CA GLY A 493 -7.76 17.93 -1.84
C GLY A 493 -9.03 17.68 -1.03
N VAL A 494 -9.58 16.47 -1.15
CA VAL A 494 -10.80 16.05 -0.44
C VAL A 494 -10.41 15.18 0.75
N SER A 495 -11.02 15.43 1.91
CA SER A 495 -10.78 14.69 3.15
C SER A 495 -12.05 13.98 3.61
N HIS A 496 -11.89 12.76 4.11
CA HIS A 496 -12.98 11.94 4.62
C HIS A 496 -12.60 11.32 5.97
N VAL A 497 -13.55 11.25 6.89
CA VAL A 497 -13.34 10.54 8.16
C VAL A 497 -13.19 9.04 7.92
N GLY A 498 -14.02 8.47 7.06
CA GLY A 498 -14.06 7.03 6.82
C GLY A 498 -14.29 6.66 5.35
N TYR A 499 -13.83 5.47 4.98
CA TYR A 499 -14.26 4.77 3.77
C TYR A 499 -14.66 3.34 4.12
N ASN A 500 -15.85 2.92 3.67
CA ASN A 500 -16.31 1.54 3.72
C ASN A 500 -17.32 1.32 2.58
N GLY A 501 -16.83 0.94 1.40
CA GLY A 501 -17.62 0.84 0.17
C GLY A 501 -18.03 2.18 -0.45
N ALA A 502 -18.07 3.25 0.33
CA ALA A 502 -18.30 4.62 -0.10
C ALA A 502 -17.56 5.60 0.84
N ASP A 503 -17.30 6.80 0.34
CA ASP A 503 -16.67 7.89 1.08
C ASP A 503 -17.62 8.48 2.14
N ARG A 504 -17.11 8.69 3.36
CA ARG A 504 -17.83 9.29 4.49
C ARG A 504 -17.07 10.54 4.94
N THR A 505 -17.52 11.69 4.46
CA THR A 505 -16.84 12.97 4.70
C THR A 505 -16.89 13.37 6.16
N LEU A 506 -18.05 13.25 6.81
CA LEU A 506 -18.23 13.67 8.20
C LEU A 506 -18.22 12.48 9.17
N LEU A 507 -17.85 12.74 10.43
CA LEU A 507 -17.93 11.73 11.49
C LEU A 507 -19.37 11.24 11.71
N ALA A 508 -20.37 12.11 11.54
CA ALA A 508 -21.78 11.71 11.63
C ALA A 508 -22.16 10.66 10.57
N ASP A 509 -21.64 10.79 9.34
CA ASP A 509 -21.87 9.82 8.25
C ASP A 509 -21.21 8.48 8.57
N TRP A 510 -20.04 8.54 9.19
CA TRP A 510 -19.29 7.37 9.66
C TRP A 510 -20.00 6.66 10.81
N GLN A 511 -20.51 7.42 11.78
CA GLN A 511 -21.29 6.92 12.92
C GLN A 511 -22.62 6.30 12.50
N ALA A 512 -23.26 6.83 11.45
CA ALA A 512 -24.47 6.23 10.88
C ALA A 512 -24.24 4.81 10.32
N GLN A 513 -22.99 4.42 10.03
CA GLN A 513 -22.62 3.05 9.65
C GLN A 513 -22.39 2.13 10.86
N GLY A 514 -22.44 2.66 12.09
CA GLY A 514 -22.22 1.91 13.33
C GLY A 514 -20.78 1.90 13.84
N TYR A 515 -19.84 2.58 13.17
CA TYR A 515 -18.45 2.74 13.62
C TYR A 515 -18.27 4.00 14.48
N ASP A 516 -17.24 4.04 15.33
CA ASP A 516 -16.77 5.27 15.98
C ASP A 516 -17.85 6.08 16.74
N LEU A 517 -18.81 5.38 17.35
CA LEU A 517 -19.99 5.98 18.01
C LEU A 517 -19.64 6.94 19.15
N ASN A 518 -18.44 6.84 19.74
CA ASN A 518 -17.96 7.71 20.82
C ASN A 518 -16.69 8.48 20.43
N SER A 519 -16.37 8.52 19.14
CA SER A 519 -15.24 9.27 18.60
C SER A 519 -15.61 10.74 18.39
N VAL A 520 -14.60 11.58 18.22
CA VAL A 520 -14.75 13.03 18.06
C VAL A 520 -13.85 13.54 16.92
N THR A 521 -14.04 14.80 16.51
CA THR A 521 -13.24 15.43 15.45
C THR A 521 -12.77 16.80 15.90
N ASN A 522 -11.73 16.89 16.73
CA ASN A 522 -11.20 18.16 17.21
C ASN A 522 -9.73 18.30 16.83
N ASP A 523 -9.24 19.53 16.63
CA ASP A 523 -7.79 19.77 16.51
C ASP A 523 -7.12 19.43 17.85
N PRO A 524 -6.14 18.52 17.93
CA PRO A 524 -5.44 18.22 19.17
C PRO A 524 -4.71 19.43 19.78
N GLU A 525 -4.42 20.47 18.98
CA GLU A 525 -3.63 21.64 19.37
C GLU A 525 -2.31 21.23 20.03
N PHE A 526 -1.52 20.42 19.32
CA PHE A 526 -0.28 19.86 19.84
C PHE A 526 0.66 20.94 20.40
N THR A 527 1.25 20.66 21.57
CA THR A 527 2.03 21.63 22.35
C THR A 527 3.19 22.27 21.58
N ASN A 528 4.03 21.46 20.91
CA ASN A 528 5.12 21.96 20.07
C ASN A 528 5.60 20.90 19.05
N PRO A 529 4.89 20.74 17.92
CA PRO A 529 5.23 19.77 16.87
C PRO A 529 6.64 19.92 16.29
N VAL A 530 7.18 21.15 16.26
CA VAL A 530 8.49 21.48 15.67
C VAL A 530 9.63 20.73 16.35
N ILE A 531 9.53 20.52 17.66
CA ILE A 531 10.55 19.79 18.45
C ILE A 531 10.13 18.34 18.76
N GLY A 532 9.06 17.83 18.13
CA GLY A 532 8.58 16.47 18.38
C GLY A 532 7.63 16.31 19.58
N ASN A 533 7.11 17.39 20.17
CA ASN A 533 6.16 17.31 21.28
C ASN A 533 4.71 17.39 20.78
N TYR A 534 4.07 16.22 20.71
CA TYR A 534 2.69 16.03 20.25
C TYR A 534 1.72 15.76 21.40
N SER A 535 2.04 16.21 22.62
CA SER A 535 1.05 16.24 23.70
C SER A 535 -0.07 17.20 23.32
N PRO A 536 -1.34 16.76 23.33
CA PRO A 536 -2.47 17.64 23.06
C PRO A 536 -2.63 18.76 24.09
N LEU A 537 -3.26 19.86 23.69
CA LEU A 537 -3.68 20.94 24.58
C LEU A 537 -5.20 21.10 24.62
N ASN A 538 -5.92 20.53 23.65
CA ASN A 538 -7.36 20.73 23.51
C ASN A 538 -8.16 19.97 24.59
N PRO A 539 -8.90 20.66 25.47
CA PRO A 539 -9.72 20.01 26.50
C PRO A 539 -10.91 19.22 25.94
N ALA A 540 -11.29 19.41 24.68
CA ALA A 540 -12.38 18.69 24.06
C ALA A 540 -12.06 17.21 23.78
N ILE A 541 -10.80 16.80 23.87
CA ILE A 541 -10.35 15.42 23.65
C ILE A 541 -9.72 14.78 24.90
N ASP A 542 -9.73 15.51 26.02
CA ASP A 542 -9.25 15.08 27.34
C ASP A 542 -10.22 14.06 27.96
N ASN A 543 -9.68 13.02 28.60
CA ASN A 543 -10.40 12.01 29.37
C ASN A 543 -11.52 11.25 28.60
N LEU A 544 -11.43 11.13 27.27
CA LEU A 544 -12.47 10.49 26.44
C LEU A 544 -12.24 8.98 26.16
N GLY A 545 -11.08 8.44 26.51
CA GLY A 545 -10.70 7.06 26.22
C GLY A 545 -11.36 6.02 27.12
N GLU A 546 -11.26 4.75 26.69
CA GLU A 546 -11.64 3.56 27.46
C GLU A 546 -10.43 2.94 28.17
N PRO A 547 -10.54 2.44 29.42
CA PRO A 547 -9.42 1.77 30.09
C PRO A 547 -9.12 0.38 29.51
N LEU A 548 -8.24 0.32 28.50
CA LEU A 548 -7.88 -0.90 27.74
C LEU A 548 -6.67 -1.66 28.31
N GLY A 549 -6.28 -1.40 29.56
CA GLY A 549 -5.13 -2.05 30.22
C GLY A 549 -3.76 -1.47 29.88
N VAL A 550 -3.70 -0.35 29.14
CA VAL A 550 -2.48 0.45 28.93
C VAL A 550 -2.33 1.42 30.09
N THR A 551 -1.36 1.21 30.97
CA THR A 551 -1.25 1.94 32.25
C THR A 551 -0.33 3.16 32.22
N GLN A 552 0.50 3.27 31.18
CA GLN A 552 1.45 4.37 31.00
C GLN A 552 1.36 4.92 29.58
N ASP A 553 1.72 6.20 29.41
CA ASP A 553 1.80 6.89 28.13
C ASP A 553 3.22 6.82 27.52
N ILE A 554 3.45 7.54 26.41
CA ILE A 554 4.74 7.62 25.70
C ILE A 554 5.88 8.26 26.51
N ASN A 555 5.56 9.01 27.57
CA ASN A 555 6.50 9.66 28.48
C ASN A 555 6.59 8.94 29.84
N ASN A 556 5.97 7.77 29.97
CA ASN A 556 5.81 7.01 31.21
C ASN A 556 4.94 7.69 32.28
N ALA A 557 4.12 8.68 31.92
CA ALA A 557 3.09 9.21 32.80
C ALA A 557 2.00 8.16 33.03
N THR A 558 1.46 8.11 34.25
CA THR A 558 0.40 7.15 34.61
C THR A 558 -0.92 7.59 34.01
N ARG A 559 -1.61 6.68 33.32
CA ARG A 559 -2.94 6.93 32.75
C ARG A 559 -4.05 6.80 33.79
N SER A 560 -5.13 7.56 33.61
CA SER A 560 -6.37 7.40 34.34
C SER A 560 -6.93 5.98 34.15
N LEU A 561 -7.24 5.31 35.26
CA LEU A 561 -7.80 3.95 35.24
C LEU A 561 -9.30 3.92 34.88
N THR A 562 -9.94 5.07 34.78
CA THR A 562 -11.37 5.19 34.48
C THR A 562 -11.66 5.99 33.21
N THR A 563 -10.80 6.94 32.88
CA THR A 563 -10.99 7.90 31.79
C THR A 563 -9.64 8.25 31.13
N PRO A 564 -8.88 7.29 30.61
CA PRO A 564 -7.58 7.60 30.01
C PRO A 564 -7.73 8.54 28.81
N ASP A 565 -6.66 9.23 28.45
CA ASP A 565 -6.67 10.13 27.30
C ASP A 565 -6.58 9.42 25.95
N LEU A 566 -7.13 10.08 24.92
CA LEU A 566 -6.92 9.70 23.53
C LEU A 566 -5.46 9.97 23.12
N GLY A 567 -4.92 9.12 22.27
CA GLY A 567 -3.56 9.24 21.72
C GLY A 567 -2.46 8.81 22.70
N ALA A 568 -1.21 9.07 22.30
CA ALA A 568 -0.01 8.54 22.92
C ALA A 568 0.39 9.20 24.24
N TYR A 569 -0.26 10.29 24.61
CA TYR A 569 0.05 11.08 25.80
C TYR A 569 -1.11 10.99 26.79
N GLU A 570 -0.80 10.94 28.09
CA GLU A 570 -1.73 11.35 29.13
C GLU A 570 -1.44 12.82 29.44
N PHE A 571 -2.44 13.68 29.34
CA PHE A 571 -2.25 15.12 29.38
C PHE A 571 -3.22 15.79 30.35
N THR A 572 -3.00 17.07 30.58
CA THR A 572 -3.93 17.90 31.34
C THR A 572 -3.99 19.23 30.62
N PRO A 573 -5.13 19.57 29.99
CA PRO A 573 -5.29 20.85 29.33
C PRO A 573 -4.98 22.00 30.30
N PRO A 574 -4.26 23.05 29.87
CA PRO A 574 -4.06 24.22 30.71
C PRO A 574 -5.40 24.93 31.01
N PRO A 575 -5.50 25.68 32.11
CA PRO A 575 -6.61 26.63 32.30
C PRO A 575 -6.69 27.59 31.11
N CYS A 576 -7.90 27.98 30.69
CA CYS A 576 -8.02 28.98 29.64
C CYS A 576 -7.33 30.29 30.06
N VAL A 577 -6.67 30.95 29.11
CA VAL A 577 -5.97 32.22 29.32
C VAL A 577 -6.87 33.38 28.90
N ALA A 578 -7.01 34.39 29.75
CA ALA A 578 -7.79 35.59 29.48
C ALA A 578 -6.89 36.82 29.20
N PRO A 579 -7.18 37.62 28.15
CA PRO A 579 -8.22 37.40 27.14
C PRO A 579 -7.85 36.23 26.21
N PRO A 580 -8.84 35.46 25.71
CA PRO A 580 -8.57 34.37 24.78
C PRO A 580 -8.07 34.93 23.44
N VAL A 581 -7.31 34.11 22.71
CA VAL A 581 -6.93 34.38 21.31
C VAL A 581 -8.04 33.85 20.42
N GLY A 582 -8.61 34.71 19.57
CA GLY A 582 -9.74 34.37 18.72
C GLY A 582 -9.43 33.43 17.56
N GLY A 583 -8.18 33.40 17.09
CA GLY A 583 -7.78 32.60 15.92
C GLY A 583 -8.41 33.07 14.60
N THR A 584 -8.49 32.18 13.63
CA THR A 584 -9.11 32.36 12.31
C THR A 584 -10.17 31.30 12.11
N ALA A 585 -11.38 31.70 11.74
CA ALA A 585 -12.41 30.74 11.36
C ALA A 585 -11.98 29.96 10.12
N GLU A 586 -12.25 28.67 10.09
CA GLU A 586 -11.95 27.76 8.99
C GLU A 586 -13.24 27.11 8.51
N LEU A 587 -13.28 26.82 7.23
CA LEU A 587 -14.40 26.16 6.56
C LEU A 587 -13.88 24.86 5.96
N SER A 588 -14.61 23.76 6.08
CA SER A 588 -14.27 22.52 5.36
C SER A 588 -14.16 22.74 3.85
N GLN A 589 -14.90 23.72 3.32
CA GLN A 589 -14.84 24.21 1.95
C GLN A 589 -15.17 25.71 1.92
N ASN A 590 -14.42 26.50 1.16
CA ASN A 590 -14.61 27.96 1.04
C ASN A 590 -15.58 28.37 -0.08
N VAL A 591 -15.86 27.47 -1.02
CA VAL A 591 -16.79 27.64 -2.13
C VAL A 591 -17.61 26.37 -2.27
N VAL A 592 -18.93 26.47 -2.13
CA VAL A 592 -19.85 25.32 -2.20
C VAL A 592 -21.07 25.64 -3.06
N CYS A 593 -21.83 24.61 -3.41
CA CYS A 593 -23.15 24.79 -4.00
C CYS A 593 -24.21 25.00 -2.92
N GLU A 594 -25.33 25.62 -3.29
CA GLU A 594 -26.45 25.81 -2.36
C GLU A 594 -26.95 24.47 -1.79
N ASN A 595 -27.22 24.45 -0.49
CA ASN A 595 -27.66 23.32 0.33
C ASN A 595 -26.60 22.26 0.68
N GLU A 596 -25.33 22.50 0.34
CA GLU A 596 -24.19 21.70 0.83
C GLU A 596 -24.02 21.85 2.35
N ILE A 597 -23.54 20.80 3.02
CA ILE A 597 -23.17 20.88 4.44
C ILE A 597 -21.71 21.35 4.54
N VAL A 598 -21.47 22.39 5.34
CA VAL A 598 -20.12 22.91 5.60
C VAL A 598 -19.81 22.80 7.08
N ALA A 599 -18.66 22.21 7.41
CA ALA A 599 -18.15 22.19 8.78
C ALA A 599 -17.34 23.46 9.03
N LEU A 600 -17.61 24.10 10.17
CA LEU A 600 -16.91 25.28 10.68
C LEU A 600 -15.97 24.82 11.79
N SER A 601 -14.74 25.31 11.77
CA SER A 601 -13.74 25.14 12.83
C SER A 601 -12.93 26.43 13.00
N VAL A 602 -11.92 26.44 13.86
CA VAL A 602 -11.06 27.61 14.09
C VAL A 602 -9.62 27.15 14.22
N SER A 603 -8.69 27.93 13.67
CA SER A 603 -7.24 27.69 13.72
C SER A 603 -6.54 28.83 14.46
N GLY A 604 -5.46 28.53 15.19
CA GLY A 604 -4.64 29.56 15.87
C GLY A 604 -5.34 30.31 17.02
N ASN A 605 -6.49 29.81 17.48
CA ASN A 605 -7.13 30.25 18.71
C ASN A 605 -6.36 29.75 19.94
N SER A 606 -6.67 30.31 21.10
CA SER A 606 -6.32 29.68 22.38
C SER A 606 -7.36 28.60 22.71
N ALA A 607 -6.92 27.47 23.25
CA ALA A 607 -7.76 26.55 24.02
C ALA A 607 -7.40 26.53 25.52
N GLY A 608 -8.32 26.05 26.34
CA GLY A 608 -8.08 25.72 27.74
C GLY A 608 -9.37 25.41 28.50
N LEU A 609 -9.24 24.87 29.71
CA LEU A 609 -10.38 24.48 30.53
C LEU A 609 -11.35 25.65 30.74
N THR A 610 -12.65 25.36 30.73
CA THR A 610 -13.77 26.32 30.92
C THR A 610 -14.00 27.34 29.80
N GLN A 611 -13.26 27.23 28.69
CA GLN A 611 -13.49 28.04 27.51
C GLN A 611 -14.77 27.63 26.78
N THR A 612 -15.51 28.60 26.26
CA THR A 612 -16.77 28.36 25.52
C THR A 612 -16.78 29.08 24.18
N TYR A 613 -17.51 28.52 23.22
CA TYR A 613 -17.51 28.95 21.83
C TYR A 613 -18.93 29.24 21.33
N VAL A 614 -19.13 30.31 20.57
CA VAL A 614 -20.40 30.63 19.90
C VAL A 614 -20.12 31.05 18.46
N TRP A 615 -20.64 30.32 17.49
CA TRP A 615 -20.52 30.69 16.08
C TRP A 615 -21.50 31.79 15.72
N GLN A 616 -21.03 32.70 14.87
CA GLN A 616 -21.82 33.77 14.28
C GLN A 616 -21.68 33.79 12.75
N SER A 617 -22.72 34.24 12.07
CA SER A 617 -22.70 34.55 10.64
C SER A 617 -23.00 36.03 10.38
N SER A 618 -22.55 36.53 9.22
CA SER A 618 -22.75 37.91 8.78
C SER A 618 -22.85 38.02 7.25
N PRO A 619 -23.87 38.70 6.70
CA PRO A 619 -23.98 38.94 5.27
C PRO A 619 -23.08 40.08 4.76
N ASP A 620 -22.66 40.99 5.63
CA ASP A 620 -21.85 42.18 5.28
C ASP A 620 -20.46 42.19 5.94
N GLY A 621 -20.14 41.16 6.74
CA GLY A 621 -18.91 41.07 7.53
C GLY A 621 -18.87 42.02 8.73
N VAL A 622 -19.94 42.76 9.01
CA VAL A 622 -20.01 43.80 10.05
C VAL A 622 -21.09 43.49 11.09
N ASN A 623 -22.28 43.08 10.67
CA ASN A 623 -23.41 42.75 11.52
C ASN A 623 -23.49 41.23 11.72
N TRP A 624 -23.28 40.77 12.95
CA TRP A 624 -23.12 39.36 13.29
C TRP A 624 -24.32 38.83 14.08
N THR A 625 -24.77 37.62 13.74
CA THR A 625 -25.87 36.91 14.42
C THR A 625 -25.39 35.54 14.88
N ASP A 626 -25.72 35.14 16.11
CA ASP A 626 -25.40 33.82 16.64
C ASP A 626 -26.14 32.74 15.83
N ILE A 627 -25.41 31.71 15.39
CA ILE A 627 -25.94 30.56 14.66
C ILE A 627 -25.82 29.25 15.44
N SER A 628 -25.09 29.27 16.57
CA SER A 628 -24.99 28.14 17.50
C SER A 628 -25.42 28.54 18.90
N GLY A 629 -25.72 27.54 19.75
CA GLY A 629 -25.70 27.73 21.20
C GLY A 629 -24.27 27.88 21.74
N VAL A 630 -24.14 27.90 23.07
CA VAL A 630 -22.83 27.86 23.74
C VAL A 630 -22.25 26.45 23.60
N LEU A 631 -21.12 26.34 22.93
CA LEU A 631 -20.39 25.10 22.69
C LEU A 631 -19.18 24.99 23.63
N THR A 632 -18.76 23.78 23.92
CA THR A 632 -17.52 23.48 24.67
C THR A 632 -16.33 23.15 23.76
N ASN A 633 -16.57 23.07 22.46
CA ASN A 633 -15.56 22.93 21.41
C ASN A 633 -15.96 23.82 20.21
N PRO A 634 -15.01 24.19 19.34
CA PRO A 634 -15.28 25.14 18.27
C PRO A 634 -15.91 24.52 17.01
N ASN A 635 -16.19 23.23 16.94
CA ASN A 635 -16.69 22.62 15.70
C ASN A 635 -18.21 22.74 15.58
N PHE A 636 -18.69 23.12 14.40
CA PHE A 636 -20.12 23.32 14.13
C PHE A 636 -20.45 23.11 12.66
N ASN A 637 -21.55 22.42 12.34
CA ASN A 637 -21.97 22.22 10.95
C ASN A 637 -23.12 23.16 10.58
N ILE A 638 -23.11 23.63 9.34
CA ILE A 638 -24.17 24.45 8.74
C ILE A 638 -24.63 23.86 7.41
N THR A 639 -25.84 24.21 6.99
CA THR A 639 -26.28 24.04 5.59
C THR A 639 -26.08 25.36 4.86
N ALA A 640 -25.30 25.35 3.79
CA ALA A 640 -24.88 26.53 3.04
C ALA A 640 -25.98 27.01 2.10
N THR A 641 -26.79 27.99 2.53
CA THR A 641 -27.90 28.50 1.70
C THR A 641 -27.53 29.76 0.91
N VAL A 642 -26.66 30.61 1.46
CA VAL A 642 -26.25 31.87 0.83
C VAL A 642 -24.82 32.22 1.24
N THR A 643 -24.15 33.04 0.43
CA THR A 643 -22.80 33.54 0.74
C THR A 643 -22.83 34.37 2.02
N LEU A 644 -22.10 33.93 3.05
CA LEU A 644 -21.99 34.58 4.36
C LEU A 644 -20.55 34.52 4.87
N SER A 645 -20.18 35.49 5.69
CA SER A 645 -18.99 35.41 6.53
C SER A 645 -19.32 34.70 7.83
N TYR A 646 -18.42 33.85 8.32
CA TYR A 646 -18.54 33.13 9.58
C TYR A 646 -17.38 33.49 10.51
N ARG A 647 -17.66 33.67 11.80
CA ARG A 647 -16.65 33.83 12.85
C ARG A 647 -17.09 33.14 14.12
N ILE A 648 -16.16 32.86 15.00
CA ILE A 648 -16.46 32.28 16.31
C ILE A 648 -16.13 33.27 17.44
N LEU A 649 -16.99 33.35 18.44
CA LEU A 649 -16.74 34.06 19.70
C LEU A 649 -16.16 33.07 20.70
N ILE A 650 -14.96 33.36 21.18
CA ILE A 650 -14.27 32.51 22.16
C ILE A 650 -14.28 33.25 23.50
N THR A 651 -14.82 32.62 24.54
CA THR A 651 -14.96 33.23 25.87
C THR A 651 -14.18 32.46 26.91
N CYS A 652 -13.34 33.15 27.68
CA CYS A 652 -12.62 32.61 28.83
C CYS A 652 -12.82 33.55 30.04
N THR A 653 -13.30 33.02 31.16
CA THR A 653 -13.53 33.79 32.41
C THR A 653 -14.33 35.10 32.21
N GLY A 654 -15.30 35.09 31.30
CA GLY A 654 -16.16 36.25 30.99
C GLY A 654 -15.57 37.25 29.98
N GLN A 655 -14.33 37.07 29.53
CA GLN A 655 -13.73 37.85 28.45
C GLN A 655 -13.93 37.14 27.11
N THR A 656 -14.50 37.83 26.13
CA THR A 656 -14.80 37.28 24.80
C THR A 656 -13.95 37.93 23.71
N THR A 657 -13.30 37.11 22.89
CA THR A 657 -12.53 37.54 21.71
C THR A 657 -13.10 36.86 20.45
N PRO A 658 -13.44 37.60 19.39
CA PRO A 658 -13.85 37.01 18.12
C PRO A 658 -12.65 36.50 17.31
N SER A 659 -12.84 35.46 16.51
CA SER A 659 -11.90 35.05 15.47
C SER A 659 -11.86 36.05 14.31
N ALA A 660 -10.81 35.98 13.51
CA ALA A 660 -10.86 36.48 12.14
C ALA A 660 -11.95 35.70 11.36
N PRO A 661 -12.79 36.37 10.56
CA PRO A 661 -13.87 35.71 9.86
C PRO A 661 -13.40 35.00 8.59
N ALA A 662 -14.11 33.93 8.20
CA ALA A 662 -13.97 33.27 6.91
C ALA A 662 -15.21 33.49 6.03
N LEU A 663 -15.00 33.76 4.74
CA LEU A 663 -16.07 33.93 3.76
C LEU A 663 -16.39 32.59 3.10
N LEU A 664 -17.62 32.10 3.29
CA LEU A 664 -18.15 30.97 2.52
C LEU A 664 -18.87 31.53 1.30
N THR A 665 -18.39 31.23 0.11
CA THR A 665 -19.07 31.57 -1.14
C THR A 665 -20.03 30.43 -1.52
N VAL A 666 -21.32 30.72 -1.55
CA VAL A 666 -22.35 29.76 -1.98
C VAL A 666 -22.78 30.12 -3.39
N ASN A 667 -22.57 29.20 -4.33
CA ASN A 667 -23.05 29.36 -5.69
C ASN A 667 -24.46 28.77 -5.80
N PRO A 668 -25.46 29.56 -6.21
CA PRO A 668 -26.79 29.04 -6.44
C PRO A 668 -26.81 28.14 -7.68
N ALA A 669 -27.80 27.25 -7.75
CA ALA A 669 -28.13 26.55 -8.99
C ALA A 669 -28.50 27.53 -10.10
N LEU A 670 -28.23 27.18 -11.36
CA LEU A 670 -28.56 28.05 -12.49
C LEU A 670 -30.10 28.22 -12.59
N PRO A 671 -30.64 29.45 -12.57
CA PRO A 671 -32.07 29.65 -12.67
C PRO A 671 -32.67 29.07 -13.96
N GLN A 672 -33.96 28.73 -13.93
CA GLN A 672 -34.66 28.37 -15.17
C GLN A 672 -34.62 29.55 -16.16
N GLY A 673 -34.41 29.27 -17.44
CA GLY A 673 -34.43 30.33 -18.45
C GLY A 673 -33.70 30.03 -19.74
N ASN A 674 -33.68 31.05 -20.60
CA ASN A 674 -32.98 31.04 -21.87
C ASN A 674 -31.71 31.88 -21.75
N TYR A 675 -30.60 31.29 -22.17
CA TYR A 675 -29.27 31.85 -22.14
C TYR A 675 -28.69 31.83 -23.55
N THR A 676 -27.65 32.63 -23.79
CA THR A 676 -26.89 32.60 -25.03
C THR A 676 -25.45 32.19 -24.77
N ILE A 677 -24.84 31.48 -25.72
CA ILE A 677 -23.38 31.32 -25.79
C ILE A 677 -22.94 32.10 -27.01
N ASN A 678 -22.37 33.29 -26.77
CA ASN A 678 -21.99 34.21 -27.83
C ASN A 678 -20.82 35.11 -27.41
N PRO A 679 -19.62 34.90 -27.96
CA PRO A 679 -18.45 35.74 -27.69
C PRO A 679 -18.50 37.11 -28.40
N ASP A 680 -19.42 37.34 -29.34
CA ASP A 680 -19.54 38.63 -30.04
C ASP A 680 -20.31 39.70 -29.24
N ILE A 681 -20.97 39.31 -28.16
CA ILE A 681 -21.66 40.22 -27.24
C ILE A 681 -21.05 40.08 -25.84
N PRO A 682 -21.01 41.14 -25.00
CA PRO A 682 -20.41 41.06 -23.68
C PRO A 682 -21.02 39.96 -22.79
N ALA A 683 -20.21 39.42 -21.88
CA ALA A 683 -20.69 38.51 -20.85
C ALA A 683 -21.77 39.18 -19.99
N SER A 684 -22.82 38.45 -19.65
CA SER A 684 -23.90 38.92 -18.79
C SER A 684 -24.53 37.76 -18.02
N ALA A 685 -25.47 38.04 -17.13
CA ALA A 685 -26.21 36.99 -16.41
C ALA A 685 -26.98 36.04 -17.34
N THR A 686 -27.21 36.41 -18.59
CA THR A 686 -27.91 35.60 -19.60
C THR A 686 -27.04 35.28 -20.82
N ASN A 687 -25.78 35.72 -20.88
CA ASN A 687 -24.87 35.46 -21.99
C ASN A 687 -23.50 34.98 -21.50
N TYR A 688 -23.08 33.81 -21.97
CA TYR A 688 -21.79 33.19 -21.75
C TYR A 688 -20.89 33.41 -22.97
N GLN A 689 -19.58 33.58 -22.77
CA GLN A 689 -18.64 33.80 -23.88
C GLN A 689 -18.21 32.49 -24.54
N SER A 690 -18.26 31.39 -23.80
CA SER A 690 -17.76 30.07 -24.18
C SER A 690 -18.64 28.94 -23.64
N PHE A 691 -18.44 27.72 -24.12
CA PHE A 691 -19.06 26.54 -23.51
C PHE A 691 -18.50 26.28 -22.11
N ALA A 692 -17.20 26.50 -21.89
CA ALA A 692 -16.58 26.39 -20.58
C ALA A 692 -17.28 27.28 -19.53
N ASP A 693 -17.64 28.52 -19.88
CA ASP A 693 -18.37 29.41 -18.97
C ASP A 693 -19.79 28.91 -18.66
N ALA A 694 -20.48 28.38 -19.68
CA ALA A 694 -21.82 27.82 -19.53
C ALA A 694 -21.80 26.55 -18.64
N ILE A 695 -20.82 25.67 -18.85
CA ILE A 695 -20.62 24.46 -18.04
C ILE A 695 -20.30 24.83 -16.59
N LEU A 696 -19.46 25.85 -16.39
CA LEU A 696 -19.14 26.35 -15.04
C LEU A 696 -20.40 26.85 -14.33
N ALA A 697 -21.35 27.47 -15.05
CA ALA A 697 -22.61 27.90 -14.48
C ALA A 697 -23.57 26.74 -14.12
N LEU A 698 -23.44 25.59 -14.79
CA LEU A 698 -24.21 24.37 -14.51
C LEU A 698 -23.66 23.56 -13.31
N ARG A 699 -22.48 23.91 -12.77
CA ARG A 699 -21.78 23.09 -11.75
C ARG A 699 -22.57 22.85 -10.47
N CYS A 700 -23.46 23.78 -10.10
CA CYS A 700 -24.32 23.66 -8.92
C CYS A 700 -25.73 23.19 -9.24
N GLY A 701 -25.89 22.58 -10.42
CA GLY A 701 -27.18 22.13 -10.93
C GLY A 701 -28.02 23.25 -11.50
N ILE A 702 -29.29 22.91 -11.75
CA ILE A 702 -30.30 23.81 -12.31
C ILE A 702 -31.50 23.92 -11.36
N ALA A 703 -32.10 25.10 -11.27
CA ALA A 703 -33.32 25.32 -10.48
C ALA A 703 -34.60 24.99 -11.27
N GLY A 704 -34.47 24.71 -12.56
CA GLY A 704 -35.53 24.35 -13.49
C GLY A 704 -34.97 24.18 -14.91
N PRO A 705 -35.79 24.10 -15.97
CA PRO A 705 -35.32 23.89 -17.34
C PRO A 705 -34.45 25.05 -17.86
N VAL A 706 -33.35 24.72 -18.53
CA VAL A 706 -32.37 25.68 -19.07
C VAL A 706 -32.13 25.44 -20.56
N THR A 707 -32.18 26.51 -21.35
CA THR A 707 -31.81 26.48 -22.78
C THR A 707 -30.65 27.43 -23.08
N PHE A 708 -29.60 26.95 -23.75
CA PHE A 708 -28.51 27.74 -24.30
C PHE A 708 -28.66 27.86 -25.82
N ASN A 709 -28.80 29.08 -26.32
CA ASN A 709 -28.87 29.39 -27.74
C ASN A 709 -27.48 29.86 -28.22
N VAL A 710 -26.82 29.07 -29.06
CA VAL A 710 -25.42 29.27 -29.45
C VAL A 710 -25.32 30.10 -30.72
N ASN A 711 -24.44 31.09 -30.74
CA ASN A 711 -24.12 31.84 -31.95
C ASN A 711 -23.39 30.92 -32.95
N ALA A 712 -23.99 30.70 -34.11
CA ALA A 712 -23.49 29.79 -35.13
C ALA A 712 -22.19 30.24 -35.81
N THR A 713 -21.98 31.55 -35.91
CA THR A 713 -20.87 32.15 -36.67
C THR A 713 -20.21 33.26 -35.86
N PRO A 714 -19.51 32.94 -34.76
CA PRO A 714 -18.87 33.93 -33.92
C PRO A 714 -17.73 34.63 -34.68
N ALA A 715 -17.88 35.92 -34.96
CA ALA A 715 -16.90 36.70 -35.71
C ALA A 715 -15.62 36.96 -34.89
N SER A 716 -15.72 36.95 -33.57
CA SER A 716 -14.62 37.12 -32.63
C SER A 716 -13.70 35.90 -32.51
N LEU A 717 -14.17 34.69 -32.87
CA LEU A 717 -13.37 33.48 -32.73
C LEU A 717 -12.55 33.19 -34.01
N PRO A 718 -11.27 32.80 -33.88
CA PRO A 718 -10.46 32.40 -35.03
C PRO A 718 -11.12 31.28 -35.83
N GLY A 719 -11.38 31.55 -37.12
CA GLY A 719 -12.02 30.59 -38.02
C GLY A 719 -13.54 30.40 -37.83
N GLY A 720 -14.18 31.16 -36.93
CA GLY A 720 -15.63 31.14 -36.75
C GLY A 720 -16.19 29.89 -36.08
N PHE A 721 -15.42 29.26 -35.19
CA PHE A 721 -15.82 28.05 -34.47
C PHE A 721 -15.38 28.09 -33.00
N TYR A 722 -16.05 27.31 -32.16
CA TYR A 722 -15.70 27.11 -30.75
C TYR A 722 -14.61 26.05 -30.65
N ASN A 723 -13.40 26.44 -30.28
CA ASN A 723 -12.28 25.52 -30.10
C ASN A 723 -12.25 24.96 -28.67
N GLU A 724 -13.24 24.16 -28.31
CA GLU A 724 -13.49 23.73 -26.92
C GLU A 724 -13.82 22.24 -26.85
N GLN A 725 -13.36 21.58 -25.79
CA GLN A 725 -13.87 20.28 -25.38
C GLN A 725 -15.02 20.48 -24.42
N ILE A 726 -16.14 19.79 -24.66
CA ILE A 726 -17.28 19.79 -23.75
C ILE A 726 -17.23 18.52 -22.93
N ILE A 727 -17.06 18.65 -21.62
CA ILE A 727 -17.19 17.56 -20.66
C ILE A 727 -18.24 17.99 -19.65
N LEU A 728 -19.39 17.32 -19.66
CA LEU A 728 -20.49 17.58 -18.73
C LEU A 728 -20.49 16.48 -17.65
N PRO A 729 -20.24 16.83 -16.38
CA PRO A 729 -20.48 15.92 -15.27
C PRO A 729 -21.98 15.84 -14.96
N THR A 730 -22.36 15.02 -13.98
CA THR A 730 -23.71 15.01 -13.41
C THR A 730 -24.19 16.42 -13.07
N ILE A 731 -25.40 16.75 -13.53
CA ILE A 731 -26.04 18.05 -13.29
C ILE A 731 -27.12 17.86 -12.22
N LEU A 732 -26.90 18.42 -11.04
CA LEU A 732 -27.88 18.36 -9.94
C LEU A 732 -29.25 18.90 -10.38
N ASN A 733 -30.31 18.24 -9.94
CA ASN A 733 -31.72 18.49 -10.28
C ASN A 733 -32.11 18.30 -11.75
N ALA A 734 -31.22 17.83 -12.63
CA ALA A 734 -31.60 17.42 -13.98
C ALA A 734 -32.60 16.26 -13.92
N SER A 735 -33.66 16.34 -14.73
CA SER A 735 -34.74 15.35 -14.76
C SER A 735 -35.52 15.46 -16.07
N ALA A 736 -36.46 14.55 -16.31
CA ALA A 736 -37.39 14.65 -17.44
C ALA A 736 -38.21 15.96 -17.47
N THR A 737 -38.30 16.68 -16.34
CA THR A 737 -38.91 18.02 -16.28
C THR A 737 -37.86 19.12 -16.40
N ASN A 738 -36.75 19.03 -15.65
CA ASN A 738 -35.67 20.02 -15.63
C ASN A 738 -34.56 19.58 -16.58
N THR A 739 -34.61 20.02 -17.83
CA THR A 739 -33.64 19.61 -18.86
C THR A 739 -32.61 20.71 -19.11
N VAL A 740 -31.45 20.32 -19.66
CA VAL A 740 -30.46 21.25 -20.22
C VAL A 740 -30.42 21.09 -21.72
N THR A 741 -30.72 22.15 -22.47
CA THR A 741 -30.78 22.11 -23.94
C THR A 741 -29.78 23.08 -24.56
N PHE A 742 -28.89 22.59 -25.42
CA PHE A 742 -28.01 23.39 -26.26
C PHE A 742 -28.56 23.40 -27.69
N ILE A 743 -28.89 24.60 -28.20
CA ILE A 743 -29.33 24.83 -29.58
C ILE A 743 -28.16 25.42 -30.36
N GLY A 744 -27.58 24.65 -31.27
CA GLY A 744 -26.37 25.00 -32.00
C GLY A 744 -26.55 25.97 -33.15
N ASN A 745 -27.71 25.98 -33.81
CA ASN A 745 -27.96 26.78 -35.03
C ASN A 745 -26.93 26.60 -36.16
N GLY A 746 -26.22 25.47 -36.19
CA GLY A 746 -25.10 25.19 -37.10
C GLY A 746 -23.72 25.59 -36.55
N ALA A 747 -23.61 25.97 -35.28
CA ALA A 747 -22.34 26.25 -34.63
C ALA A 747 -21.36 25.07 -34.75
N ILE A 748 -20.11 25.40 -35.03
CA ILE A 748 -19.03 24.42 -35.09
C ILE A 748 -18.35 24.33 -33.72
N ILE A 749 -18.36 23.15 -33.10
CA ILE A 749 -17.55 22.81 -31.93
C ILE A 749 -16.42 21.93 -32.42
N ARG A 750 -15.20 22.43 -32.30
CA ARG A 750 -14.00 21.74 -32.79
C ARG A 750 -13.05 21.52 -31.64
N PHE A 751 -12.52 20.31 -31.51
CA PHE A 751 -11.50 20.01 -30.52
C PHE A 751 -10.52 18.97 -31.06
N LEU A 752 -9.27 19.04 -30.58
CA LEU A 752 -8.20 18.12 -30.97
C LEU A 752 -7.76 17.28 -29.75
N PRO A 753 -8.35 16.09 -29.53
CA PRO A 753 -8.00 15.24 -28.39
C PRO A 753 -6.55 14.73 -28.47
N GLN A 754 -5.79 14.97 -27.40
CA GLN A 754 -4.41 14.50 -27.23
C GLN A 754 -4.23 13.59 -26.00
N VAL A 755 -5.21 13.57 -25.10
CA VAL A 755 -5.16 12.80 -23.86
C VAL A 755 -5.97 11.52 -24.02
N ASN A 756 -5.39 10.40 -23.61
CA ASN A 756 -5.89 9.06 -23.91
C ASN A 756 -7.27 8.75 -23.32
N ASP A 757 -7.63 9.35 -22.18
CA ASP A 757 -8.91 9.19 -21.47
C ASP A 757 -9.87 10.38 -21.67
N GLN A 758 -9.51 11.35 -22.52
CA GLN A 758 -10.36 12.50 -22.90
C GLN A 758 -10.45 12.59 -24.41
N ARG A 759 -10.97 11.52 -25.03
CA ARG A 759 -10.96 11.33 -26.49
C ARG A 759 -12.07 12.07 -27.22
N ALA A 760 -13.12 12.52 -26.53
CA ALA A 760 -14.32 13.04 -27.17
C ALA A 760 -14.29 14.56 -27.39
N VAL A 761 -14.95 15.05 -28.43
CA VAL A 761 -15.28 16.49 -28.56
C VAL A 761 -16.37 16.86 -27.54
N ILE A 762 -17.41 16.02 -27.45
CA ILE A 762 -18.45 16.12 -26.42
C ILE A 762 -18.47 14.83 -25.60
N LYS A 763 -18.24 14.94 -24.30
CA LYS A 763 -18.33 13.85 -23.32
C LYS A 763 -19.43 14.16 -22.29
N LEU A 764 -20.37 13.24 -22.13
CA LEU A 764 -21.30 13.22 -21.00
C LEU A 764 -20.81 12.16 -20.01
N ASP A 765 -20.44 12.60 -18.82
CA ASP A 765 -19.85 11.80 -17.75
C ASP A 765 -20.81 11.81 -16.55
N GLY A 766 -21.83 10.95 -16.63
CA GLY A 766 -22.96 10.93 -15.69
C GLY A 766 -23.95 12.10 -15.81
N ALA A 767 -23.92 12.84 -16.92
CA ALA A 767 -24.88 13.92 -17.19
C ALA A 767 -26.16 13.37 -17.81
N ASP A 768 -27.30 13.74 -17.23
CA ASP A 768 -28.61 13.24 -17.63
C ASP A 768 -29.51 14.34 -18.21
N HIS A 769 -30.44 13.94 -19.07
CA HIS A 769 -31.47 14.82 -19.64
C HIS A 769 -30.91 16.06 -20.37
N VAL A 770 -29.74 15.89 -21.02
CA VAL A 770 -29.09 16.91 -21.83
C VAL A 770 -29.42 16.73 -23.31
N THR A 771 -29.74 17.83 -24.00
CA THR A 771 -29.98 17.84 -25.45
C THR A 771 -28.96 18.69 -26.20
N PHE A 772 -28.35 18.14 -27.26
CA PHE A 772 -27.57 18.88 -28.26
C PHE A 772 -28.30 18.84 -29.60
N ASP A 773 -28.75 19.99 -30.09
CA ASP A 773 -29.53 20.13 -31.33
C ASP A 773 -28.86 21.06 -32.33
N GLY A 774 -28.51 20.54 -33.51
CA GLY A 774 -28.08 21.35 -34.65
C GLY A 774 -26.64 21.86 -34.59
N PHE A 775 -25.68 21.05 -34.13
CA PHE A 775 -24.26 21.36 -34.11
C PHE A 775 -23.48 20.72 -35.26
N ASP A 776 -22.34 21.33 -35.57
CA ASP A 776 -21.24 20.73 -36.31
C ASP A 776 -20.15 20.34 -35.30
N ILE A 777 -20.08 19.07 -34.92
CA ILE A 777 -19.16 18.50 -33.94
C ILE A 777 -17.94 17.93 -34.69
N ASP A 778 -16.79 18.60 -34.60
CA ASP A 778 -15.63 18.35 -35.44
C ASP A 778 -14.37 17.92 -34.66
N GLY A 779 -14.10 16.62 -34.68
CA GLY A 779 -12.84 16.01 -34.22
C GLY A 779 -11.91 15.61 -35.37
N SER A 780 -12.15 16.07 -36.61
CA SER A 780 -11.49 15.56 -37.82
C SER A 780 -10.14 16.21 -38.18
N LEU A 781 -9.59 17.03 -37.29
CA LEU A 781 -8.34 17.76 -37.50
C LEU A 781 -7.12 16.84 -37.70
N GLN A 782 -6.25 17.25 -38.62
CA GLN A 782 -4.97 16.57 -38.88
C GLN A 782 -4.03 16.69 -37.68
N GLY A 783 -3.47 15.57 -37.20
CA GLY A 783 -2.54 15.53 -36.07
C GLY A 783 -3.16 15.11 -34.73
N GLY A 784 -4.45 14.76 -34.69
CA GLY A 784 -5.09 14.17 -33.52
C GLY A 784 -4.63 12.74 -33.27
N THR A 785 -4.29 12.40 -32.02
CA THR A 785 -3.96 11.02 -31.64
C THR A 785 -5.22 10.19 -31.40
N TYR A 786 -6.32 10.86 -31.00
CA TYR A 786 -7.62 10.27 -30.70
C TYR A 786 -8.73 11.16 -31.26
N ALA A 787 -9.90 10.59 -31.59
CA ALA A 787 -11.12 11.38 -31.80
C ALA A 787 -12.38 10.55 -31.63
N PHE A 788 -13.10 10.78 -30.54
CA PHE A 788 -14.52 10.46 -30.43
C PHE A 788 -15.33 11.72 -30.75
N GLY A 789 -16.37 11.63 -31.56
CA GLY A 789 -17.27 12.76 -31.77
C GLY A 789 -18.04 13.05 -30.49
N VAL A 790 -18.81 12.05 -30.06
CA VAL A 790 -19.62 12.06 -28.83
C VAL A 790 -19.33 10.81 -28.01
N GLN A 791 -19.18 10.97 -26.69
CA GLN A 791 -19.02 9.85 -25.75
C GLN A 791 -19.96 10.00 -24.54
N LEU A 792 -20.65 8.93 -24.18
CA LEU A 792 -21.47 8.83 -22.96
C LEU A 792 -20.89 7.71 -22.08
N ILE A 793 -20.71 8.01 -20.79
CA ILE A 793 -20.13 7.09 -19.80
C ILE A 793 -20.67 7.40 -18.40
N ASN A 794 -20.51 6.45 -17.46
CA ASN A 794 -20.79 6.60 -16.03
C ASN A 794 -22.24 7.00 -15.71
N GLY A 795 -23.20 6.34 -16.36
CA GLY A 795 -24.64 6.56 -16.14
C GLY A 795 -25.15 7.85 -16.77
N ALA A 796 -24.69 8.18 -17.99
CA ALA A 796 -25.20 9.33 -18.73
C ALA A 796 -26.49 8.95 -19.48
N ASP A 797 -27.64 9.34 -18.92
CA ASP A 797 -28.95 8.81 -19.26
C ASP A 797 -29.89 9.82 -19.89
N SER A 798 -30.83 9.30 -20.69
CA SER A 798 -31.92 10.08 -21.24
C SER A 798 -31.47 11.32 -22.01
N ASN A 799 -30.28 11.27 -22.61
CA ASN A 799 -29.71 12.37 -23.39
C ASN A 799 -30.16 12.30 -24.85
N THR A 800 -30.09 13.43 -25.52
CA THR A 800 -30.50 13.56 -26.92
C THR A 800 -29.44 14.28 -27.74
N PHE A 801 -29.02 13.67 -28.85
CA PHE A 801 -28.23 14.32 -29.89
C PHE A 801 -29.06 14.30 -31.17
N ARG A 802 -29.47 15.47 -31.65
CA ARG A 802 -30.28 15.56 -32.88
C ARG A 802 -29.81 16.61 -33.88
N ASN A 803 -30.05 16.33 -35.15
CA ASN A 803 -29.75 17.24 -36.27
C ASN A 803 -28.27 17.69 -36.33
N ASN A 804 -27.34 16.92 -35.75
CA ASN A 804 -25.93 17.29 -35.69
C ASN A 804 -25.15 16.68 -36.87
N ILE A 805 -24.05 17.32 -37.26
CA ILE A 805 -23.01 16.71 -38.09
C ILE A 805 -21.85 16.32 -37.18
N ILE A 806 -21.47 15.04 -37.13
CA ILE A 806 -20.40 14.52 -36.28
C ILE A 806 -19.26 14.05 -37.17
N ARG A 807 -18.12 14.76 -37.14
CA ARG A 807 -16.95 14.46 -37.97
C ARG A 807 -15.80 13.94 -37.12
N VAL A 808 -15.26 12.81 -37.55
CA VAL A 808 -13.98 12.27 -37.10
C VAL A 808 -13.14 11.93 -38.34
N PRO A 809 -11.81 11.79 -38.22
CA PRO A 809 -10.95 11.54 -39.37
C PRO A 809 -11.38 10.30 -40.19
N ALA A 810 -11.54 10.45 -41.50
CA ALA A 810 -12.00 9.39 -42.40
C ALA A 810 -10.86 8.49 -42.95
N ASP A 811 -9.61 8.80 -42.61
CA ASP A 811 -8.41 8.08 -43.04
C ASP A 811 -7.82 7.17 -41.95
N GLN A 812 -8.28 7.29 -40.70
CA GLN A 812 -7.69 6.58 -39.55
C GLN A 812 -8.17 5.13 -39.42
N THR A 813 -7.23 4.22 -39.19
CA THR A 813 -7.45 2.76 -39.17
C THR A 813 -7.34 2.13 -37.79
N THR A 814 -7.28 2.92 -36.72
CA THR A 814 -7.13 2.45 -35.34
C THR A 814 -8.42 2.63 -34.54
N THR A 815 -8.61 1.82 -33.49
CA THR A 815 -9.82 1.86 -32.64
C THR A 815 -9.95 3.13 -31.78
N ALA A 816 -9.00 4.06 -31.89
CA ALA A 816 -8.98 5.35 -31.20
C ALA A 816 -9.97 6.38 -31.77
N PHE A 817 -10.63 6.06 -32.89
CA PHE A 817 -11.48 6.99 -33.63
C PHE A 817 -12.90 6.44 -33.79
N ALA A 818 -13.91 7.18 -33.35
CA ALA A 818 -15.31 6.77 -33.43
C ALA A 818 -16.26 7.96 -33.48
N GLY A 819 -17.40 7.86 -34.19
CA GLY A 819 -18.40 8.92 -34.22
C GLY A 819 -19.13 9.07 -32.88
N ILE A 820 -19.96 8.07 -32.56
CA ILE A 820 -20.76 8.00 -31.33
C ILE A 820 -20.28 6.84 -30.47
N VAL A 821 -20.08 7.04 -29.17
CA VAL A 821 -19.59 6.01 -28.24
C VAL A 821 -20.44 5.95 -26.97
N ILE A 822 -21.00 4.77 -26.70
CA ILE A 822 -21.47 4.35 -25.37
C ILE A 822 -20.66 3.11 -24.98
N SER A 823 -19.83 3.22 -23.94
CA SER A 823 -18.99 2.13 -23.43
C SER A 823 -18.54 2.34 -21.98
N ASN A 824 -18.02 1.29 -21.33
CA ASN A 824 -17.52 1.35 -19.95
C ASN A 824 -16.08 1.89 -19.84
N SER A 825 -15.59 2.60 -20.86
CA SER A 825 -14.18 2.98 -20.91
C SER A 825 -13.98 4.34 -21.54
N ALA A 826 -13.31 5.22 -20.79
CA ALA A 826 -12.81 6.50 -21.29
C ALA A 826 -11.82 6.33 -22.46
N THR A 827 -11.16 5.17 -22.55
CA THR A 827 -10.05 4.89 -23.48
C THR A 827 -10.41 3.90 -24.60
N ALA A 828 -11.65 3.40 -24.69
CA ALA A 828 -11.99 2.36 -25.66
C ALA A 828 -13.48 2.34 -26.01
N ALA A 829 -13.78 2.28 -27.32
CA ALA A 829 -15.15 2.37 -27.83
C ALA A 829 -15.98 1.08 -27.65
N THR A 830 -15.33 -0.07 -27.43
CA THR A 830 -16.01 -1.38 -27.37
C THR A 830 -15.75 -2.18 -26.09
N THR A 831 -15.22 -1.55 -25.04
CA THR A 831 -15.00 -2.21 -23.76
C THR A 831 -16.34 -2.46 -23.07
N THR A 832 -16.59 -3.73 -22.71
CA THR A 832 -17.77 -4.14 -21.95
C THR A 832 -17.63 -3.78 -20.48
N GLY A 833 -18.76 -3.55 -19.82
CA GLY A 833 -18.83 -3.31 -18.39
C GLY A 833 -20.09 -2.55 -18.01
N ASN A 834 -20.17 -2.10 -16.76
CA ASN A 834 -21.33 -1.40 -16.25
C ASN A 834 -21.29 0.09 -16.59
N THR A 835 -21.85 0.48 -17.73
CA THR A 835 -21.93 1.90 -18.10
C THR A 835 -23.18 2.57 -17.56
N ASP A 836 -24.27 1.80 -17.37
CA ASP A 836 -25.61 2.28 -17.04
C ASP A 836 -26.12 3.44 -17.92
N CYS A 837 -25.59 3.63 -19.14
CA CYS A 837 -25.97 4.74 -20.02
C CYS A 837 -27.21 4.36 -20.84
N ASP A 838 -28.39 4.69 -20.33
CA ASP A 838 -29.69 4.21 -20.79
C ASP A 838 -30.55 5.31 -21.43
N PHE A 839 -31.49 4.89 -22.27
CA PHE A 839 -32.52 5.73 -22.88
C PHE A 839 -32.00 6.92 -23.70
N ASN A 840 -30.77 6.86 -24.21
CA ASN A 840 -30.21 7.92 -25.04
C ASN A 840 -30.73 7.86 -26.49
N LEU A 841 -30.96 9.03 -27.08
CA LEU A 841 -31.49 9.20 -28.43
C LEU A 841 -30.49 9.93 -29.34
N PHE A 842 -30.07 9.28 -30.42
CA PHE A 842 -29.35 9.91 -31.52
C PHE A 842 -30.26 9.93 -32.76
N GLU A 843 -30.73 11.11 -33.14
CA GLU A 843 -31.71 11.28 -34.22
C GLU A 843 -31.26 12.27 -35.31
N ASN A 844 -31.45 11.94 -36.59
CA ASN A 844 -31.18 12.86 -37.71
C ASN A 844 -29.73 13.38 -37.77
N ASN A 845 -28.75 12.66 -37.21
CA ASN A 845 -27.36 13.08 -37.25
C ASN A 845 -26.65 12.58 -38.52
N ASP A 846 -25.61 13.29 -38.95
CA ASP A 846 -24.73 12.92 -40.05
C ASP A 846 -23.32 12.64 -39.52
N VAL A 847 -22.98 11.36 -39.35
CA VAL A 847 -21.74 10.87 -38.77
C VAL A 847 -20.76 10.47 -39.87
N ILE A 848 -19.58 11.08 -39.87
CA ILE A 848 -18.59 10.97 -40.95
C ILE A 848 -17.24 10.52 -40.38
N GLY A 849 -16.67 9.45 -40.95
CA GLY A 849 -15.32 8.96 -40.67
C GLY A 849 -15.23 7.96 -39.51
N GLY A 850 -14.02 7.81 -38.96
CA GLY A 850 -13.75 6.99 -37.78
C GLY A 850 -13.47 5.51 -38.08
N TYR A 851 -13.05 4.77 -37.06
CA TYR A 851 -12.98 3.31 -37.12
C TYR A 851 -14.37 2.68 -36.93
N TYR A 852 -15.14 3.27 -36.00
CA TYR A 852 -16.54 2.97 -35.71
C TYR A 852 -17.42 4.17 -36.07
N GLY A 853 -18.58 3.96 -36.69
CA GLY A 853 -19.60 5.00 -36.82
C GLY A 853 -20.29 5.27 -35.49
N ALA A 854 -20.88 4.22 -34.89
CA ALA A 854 -21.44 4.25 -33.55
C ALA A 854 -21.13 2.95 -32.77
N THR A 855 -20.95 3.06 -31.45
CA THR A 855 -20.89 1.92 -30.54
C THR A 855 -21.92 2.05 -29.41
N ILE A 856 -22.65 0.96 -29.12
CA ILE A 856 -23.56 0.83 -27.98
C ILE A 856 -23.19 -0.44 -27.24
N VAL A 857 -22.49 -0.30 -26.10
CA VAL A 857 -21.86 -1.43 -25.41
C VAL A 857 -22.19 -1.42 -23.92
N GLY A 858 -22.90 -2.47 -23.49
CA GLY A 858 -23.08 -2.82 -22.08
C GLY A 858 -22.27 -4.07 -21.70
N ALA A 859 -22.74 -4.78 -20.66
CA ALA A 859 -22.27 -6.11 -20.32
C ALA A 859 -23.45 -7.06 -20.15
N THR A 860 -23.23 -8.37 -20.31
CA THR A 860 -24.29 -9.38 -20.15
C THR A 860 -25.00 -9.29 -18.80
N ALA A 861 -24.28 -8.96 -17.72
CA ALA A 861 -24.85 -8.82 -16.38
C ALA A 861 -25.57 -7.47 -16.17
N THR A 862 -25.21 -6.45 -16.94
CA THR A 862 -25.69 -5.06 -16.84
C THR A 862 -25.86 -4.50 -18.25
N PRO A 863 -26.89 -4.97 -19.00
CA PRO A 863 -27.10 -4.55 -20.38
C PRO A 863 -27.60 -3.12 -20.42
N VAL A 864 -27.12 -2.30 -21.35
CA VAL A 864 -27.65 -0.95 -21.55
C VAL A 864 -29.04 -1.01 -22.19
N ILE A 865 -29.94 -0.14 -21.75
CA ILE A 865 -31.39 -0.24 -21.97
C ILE A 865 -31.89 0.92 -22.84
N GLY A 866 -32.69 0.61 -23.85
CA GLY A 866 -33.55 1.59 -24.52
C GLY A 866 -32.84 2.66 -25.35
N ASN A 867 -31.55 2.50 -25.65
CA ASN A 867 -30.79 3.41 -26.50
C ASN A 867 -31.25 3.34 -27.97
N GLN A 868 -31.27 4.49 -28.66
CA GLN A 868 -31.88 4.61 -29.98
C GLN A 868 -30.97 5.36 -30.97
N LEU A 869 -30.75 4.75 -32.14
CA LEU A 869 -30.15 5.38 -33.33
C LEU A 869 -31.24 5.46 -34.41
N VAL A 870 -31.81 6.65 -34.64
CA VAL A 870 -32.95 6.86 -35.54
C VAL A 870 -32.62 7.85 -36.66
N ASN A 871 -32.84 7.45 -37.91
CA ASN A 871 -32.70 8.33 -39.08
C ASN A 871 -31.34 9.04 -39.21
N ASN A 872 -30.26 8.41 -38.74
CA ASN A 872 -28.90 8.95 -38.88
C ASN A 872 -28.26 8.50 -40.19
N ARG A 873 -27.26 9.25 -40.66
CA ARG A 873 -26.41 8.87 -41.79
C ARG A 873 -25.01 8.54 -41.27
N PHE A 874 -24.51 7.34 -41.52
CA PHE A 874 -23.15 6.92 -41.17
C PHE A 874 -22.34 6.76 -42.45
N ARG A 875 -21.28 7.55 -42.59
CA ARG A 875 -20.49 7.64 -43.82
C ARG A 875 -19.01 7.45 -43.55
N ASP A 876 -18.34 6.69 -44.41
CA ASP A 876 -16.88 6.58 -44.46
C ASP A 876 -16.19 6.07 -43.17
N PHE A 877 -16.87 5.24 -42.38
CA PHE A 877 -16.27 4.48 -41.29
C PHE A 877 -15.28 3.41 -41.80
N TYR A 878 -14.31 3.00 -40.98
CA TYR A 878 -13.31 2.01 -41.38
C TYR A 878 -13.87 0.60 -41.31
N PHE A 879 -14.39 0.16 -40.15
CA PHE A 879 -14.65 -1.25 -39.91
C PHE A 879 -16.12 -1.53 -39.58
N TYR A 880 -16.65 -0.89 -38.53
CA TYR A 880 -18.06 -1.06 -38.12
C TYR A 880 -18.83 0.25 -38.31
N GLY A 881 -19.96 0.19 -39.01
CA GLY A 881 -20.90 1.30 -39.08
C GLY A 881 -21.58 1.49 -37.74
N ILE A 882 -22.27 0.45 -37.27
CA ILE A 882 -22.88 0.40 -35.95
C ILE A 882 -22.44 -0.90 -35.27
N TYR A 883 -21.84 -0.79 -34.08
CA TYR A 883 -21.44 -1.91 -33.24
C TYR A 883 -22.29 -1.96 -31.97
N ILE A 884 -22.93 -3.09 -31.69
CA ILE A 884 -23.83 -3.28 -30.56
C ILE A 884 -23.38 -4.48 -29.74
N ASN A 885 -23.31 -4.33 -28.42
CA ASN A 885 -22.97 -5.43 -27.53
C ASN A 885 -23.78 -5.38 -26.22
N ALA A 886 -24.42 -6.49 -25.90
CA ALA A 886 -25.14 -6.73 -24.64
C ALA A 886 -26.14 -5.61 -24.27
N THR A 887 -27.28 -5.57 -24.97
CA THR A 887 -28.27 -4.49 -24.82
C THR A 887 -29.70 -5.00 -24.67
N THR A 888 -30.58 -4.17 -24.10
CA THR A 888 -32.02 -4.44 -23.97
C THR A 888 -32.83 -3.36 -24.65
N ASN A 889 -33.76 -3.71 -25.53
CA ASN A 889 -34.66 -2.78 -26.22
C ASN A 889 -33.96 -1.69 -27.06
N THR A 890 -32.74 -1.93 -27.53
CA THR A 890 -32.04 -1.00 -28.44
C THR A 890 -32.80 -0.87 -29.77
N LEU A 891 -32.98 0.37 -30.25
CA LEU A 891 -33.62 0.65 -31.53
C LEU A 891 -32.61 1.22 -32.54
N VAL A 892 -32.42 0.53 -33.66
CA VAL A 892 -31.64 1.01 -34.81
C VAL A 892 -32.58 1.10 -36.00
N GLU A 893 -33.17 2.28 -36.21
CA GLU A 893 -34.23 2.48 -37.20
C GLU A 893 -33.90 3.57 -38.25
N LYS A 894 -34.20 3.33 -39.53
CA LYS A 894 -34.11 4.31 -40.64
C LYS A 894 -32.71 4.89 -40.91
N ASN A 895 -31.66 4.29 -40.38
CA ASN A 895 -30.31 4.80 -40.61
C ASN A 895 -29.83 4.48 -42.03
N ASP A 896 -28.96 5.32 -42.57
CA ASP A 896 -28.33 5.21 -43.89
C ASP A 896 -26.83 5.00 -43.74
N LEU A 897 -26.31 3.82 -44.09
CA LEU A 897 -24.92 3.41 -43.87
C LEU A 897 -24.19 3.22 -45.20
N THR A 898 -23.14 4.02 -45.42
CA THR A 898 -22.38 4.04 -46.69
C THR A 898 -20.88 4.27 -46.48
N ARG A 899 -20.06 3.93 -47.48
CA ARG A 899 -18.62 4.26 -47.52
C ARG A 899 -18.20 4.79 -48.90
N PRO A 900 -18.72 5.97 -49.29
CA PRO A 900 -18.61 6.47 -50.65
C PRO A 900 -17.22 6.98 -51.04
N THR A 901 -16.44 7.53 -50.10
CA THR A 901 -15.20 8.25 -50.41
C THR A 901 -13.94 7.60 -49.84
N ARG A 902 -14.07 6.68 -48.89
CA ARG A 902 -12.91 6.06 -48.22
C ARG A 902 -12.07 5.17 -49.15
N THR A 903 -10.75 5.37 -49.12
CA THR A 903 -9.77 4.67 -49.98
C THR A 903 -8.87 3.66 -49.26
N THR A 904 -8.98 3.53 -47.94
CA THR A 904 -8.30 2.49 -47.14
C THR A 904 -9.16 1.23 -47.04
N ASN A 905 -8.57 0.05 -47.27
CA ASN A 905 -9.32 -1.22 -47.33
C ASN A 905 -9.45 -1.93 -45.96
N SER A 906 -10.62 -2.50 -45.71
CA SER A 906 -11.02 -3.28 -44.52
C SER A 906 -12.38 -3.93 -44.76
N ALA A 907 -12.75 -4.91 -43.93
CA ALA A 907 -14.10 -5.46 -43.98
C ALA A 907 -15.13 -4.35 -43.67
N PHE A 908 -16.26 -4.38 -44.38
CA PHE A 908 -17.40 -3.50 -44.14
C PHE A 908 -18.44 -4.26 -43.33
N TYR A 909 -18.64 -3.86 -42.08
CA TYR A 909 -19.78 -4.28 -41.29
C TYR A 909 -20.77 -3.12 -41.19
N GLY A 910 -21.94 -3.23 -41.82
CA GLY A 910 -22.98 -2.21 -41.70
C GLY A 910 -23.48 -2.13 -40.26
N ILE A 911 -24.23 -3.14 -39.84
CA ILE A 911 -24.70 -3.30 -38.47
C ILE A 911 -24.17 -4.61 -37.91
N TYR A 912 -23.36 -4.53 -36.86
CA TYR A 912 -22.80 -5.67 -36.16
C TYR A 912 -23.33 -5.72 -34.74
N ALA A 913 -23.91 -6.85 -34.35
CA ALA A 913 -24.35 -7.10 -32.99
C ALA A 913 -23.71 -8.38 -32.44
N THR A 914 -23.33 -8.33 -31.17
CA THR A 914 -22.75 -9.44 -30.42
C THR A 914 -23.22 -9.44 -28.97
N GLY A 915 -23.02 -10.54 -28.25
CA GLY A 915 -23.39 -10.65 -26.85
C GLY A 915 -24.91 -10.70 -26.62
N ILE A 916 -25.30 -11.28 -25.48
CA ILE A 916 -26.70 -11.53 -25.11
C ILE A 916 -27.47 -10.20 -25.13
N SER A 917 -28.41 -10.08 -26.06
CA SER A 917 -29.23 -8.87 -26.24
C SER A 917 -30.69 -9.28 -26.41
N THR A 918 -31.61 -8.48 -25.88
CA THR A 918 -33.05 -8.83 -25.88
C THR A 918 -33.90 -7.66 -26.37
N GLY A 919 -34.96 -7.95 -27.13
CA GLY A 919 -35.90 -6.94 -27.63
C GLY A 919 -35.29 -5.91 -28.60
N MET A 920 -34.09 -6.16 -29.13
CA MET A 920 -33.42 -5.25 -30.07
C MET A 920 -34.19 -5.18 -31.40
N LYS A 921 -34.32 -3.98 -31.96
CA LYS A 921 -34.99 -3.76 -33.25
C LYS A 921 -34.05 -3.08 -34.24
N VAL A 922 -33.70 -3.79 -35.30
CA VAL A 922 -32.94 -3.28 -36.45
C VAL A 922 -33.89 -3.16 -37.62
N SER A 923 -34.44 -1.95 -37.86
CA SER A 923 -35.54 -1.76 -38.80
C SER A 923 -35.33 -0.65 -39.83
N LYS A 924 -35.79 -0.87 -41.07
CA LYS A 924 -35.87 0.19 -42.11
C LYS A 924 -34.54 0.86 -42.45
N ASN A 925 -33.39 0.26 -42.11
CA ASN A 925 -32.08 0.82 -42.41
C ASN A 925 -31.73 0.60 -43.89
N LYS A 926 -30.95 1.52 -44.46
CA LYS A 926 -30.36 1.41 -45.80
C LYS A 926 -28.86 1.15 -45.65
N ILE A 927 -28.35 0.13 -46.31
CA ILE A 927 -26.93 -0.23 -46.30
C ILE A 927 -26.49 -0.40 -47.76
N HIS A 928 -25.64 0.51 -48.24
CA HIS A 928 -25.24 0.54 -49.65
C HIS A 928 -23.89 1.21 -49.86
N ASP A 929 -23.35 1.14 -51.08
CA ASP A 929 -22.09 1.81 -51.46
C ASP A 929 -20.91 1.53 -50.50
N PRO A 930 -20.61 0.25 -50.16
CA PRO A 930 -19.60 -0.08 -49.15
C PRO A 930 -18.14 0.07 -49.62
N PHE A 931 -17.89 0.12 -50.93
CA PHE A 931 -16.55 0.21 -51.49
C PHE A 931 -16.48 1.15 -52.71
N THR A 932 -17.33 2.17 -52.80
CA THR A 932 -17.36 3.06 -53.97
C THR A 932 -16.02 3.77 -54.21
N GLY A 933 -15.28 4.09 -53.14
CA GLY A 933 -13.91 4.61 -53.21
C GLY A 933 -12.84 3.58 -53.63
N ILE A 934 -13.14 2.28 -53.60
CA ILE A 934 -12.25 1.18 -54.00
C ILE A 934 -13.07 0.02 -54.63
N PRO A 935 -13.64 0.16 -55.83
CA PRO A 935 -14.55 -0.85 -56.38
C PRO A 935 -13.95 -2.25 -56.51
N GLY A 936 -12.62 -2.34 -56.65
CA GLY A 936 -11.87 -3.60 -56.69
C GLY A 936 -11.53 -4.21 -55.33
N ALA A 937 -12.09 -3.72 -54.22
CA ALA A 937 -11.78 -4.19 -52.87
C ALA A 937 -12.07 -5.68 -52.71
N THR A 938 -11.12 -6.42 -52.14
CA THR A 938 -11.23 -7.86 -51.83
C THR A 938 -11.69 -8.14 -50.40
N ALA A 939 -11.87 -7.08 -49.59
CA ALA A 939 -12.33 -7.23 -48.22
C ALA A 939 -13.80 -7.66 -48.16
N ALA A 940 -14.17 -8.33 -47.06
CA ALA A 940 -15.51 -8.86 -46.90
C ALA A 940 -16.55 -7.75 -46.67
N PHE A 941 -17.76 -7.94 -47.20
CA PHE A 941 -18.95 -7.18 -46.89
C PHE A 941 -19.90 -8.00 -46.02
N TYR A 942 -20.36 -7.38 -44.93
CA TYR A 942 -21.43 -7.88 -44.08
C TYR A 942 -22.45 -6.75 -43.90
N GLY A 943 -23.65 -6.91 -44.47
CA GLY A 943 -24.72 -5.93 -44.31
C GLY A 943 -25.18 -5.85 -42.85
N ILE A 944 -25.82 -6.91 -42.37
CA ILE A 944 -26.20 -7.08 -40.96
C ILE A 944 -25.62 -8.40 -40.45
N TYR A 945 -24.85 -8.33 -39.35
CA TYR A 945 -24.11 -9.44 -38.78
C TYR A 945 -24.48 -9.63 -37.31
N PHE A 946 -25.09 -10.76 -36.96
CA PHE A 946 -25.42 -11.13 -35.58
C PHE A 946 -24.60 -12.36 -35.16
N THR A 947 -23.95 -12.28 -33.99
CA THR A 947 -23.21 -13.40 -33.39
C THR A 947 -23.39 -13.49 -31.88
N GLY A 948 -23.98 -14.57 -31.40
CA GLY A 948 -24.27 -14.74 -29.97
C GLY A 948 -25.20 -13.66 -29.42
N VAL A 949 -26.10 -13.15 -30.27
CA VAL A 949 -27.11 -12.15 -29.92
C VAL A 949 -28.36 -12.87 -29.43
N ASP A 950 -28.18 -13.67 -28.38
CA ASP A 950 -29.19 -14.60 -27.90
C ASP A 950 -30.28 -13.85 -27.14
N ALA A 951 -31.52 -14.04 -27.60
CA ALA A 951 -32.72 -13.56 -26.94
C ALA A 951 -33.46 -14.72 -26.23
N THR A 952 -34.58 -14.38 -25.58
CA THR A 952 -35.52 -15.37 -25.00
C THR A 952 -36.86 -15.28 -25.70
N GLN A 953 -37.65 -16.35 -25.65
CA GLN A 953 -39.01 -16.38 -26.19
C GLN A 953 -39.87 -15.27 -25.57
N GLY A 954 -40.49 -14.43 -26.41
CA GLY A 954 -41.25 -13.25 -26.01
C GLY A 954 -40.44 -11.94 -25.93
N ALA A 955 -39.12 -12.01 -26.09
CA ALA A 955 -38.20 -10.87 -26.13
C ALA A 955 -37.24 -10.96 -27.33
N GLU A 956 -37.75 -11.43 -28.47
CA GLU A 956 -36.95 -11.69 -29.66
C GLU A 956 -36.27 -10.43 -30.22
N ASN A 957 -35.12 -10.64 -30.88
CA ASN A 957 -34.44 -9.58 -31.62
C ASN A 957 -34.96 -9.54 -33.06
N ASP A 958 -35.37 -8.36 -33.54
CA ASP A 958 -36.04 -8.20 -34.82
C ASP A 958 -35.16 -7.46 -35.84
N VAL A 959 -34.89 -8.11 -36.97
CA VAL A 959 -34.24 -7.51 -38.15
C VAL A 959 -35.26 -7.38 -39.26
N THR A 960 -35.84 -6.20 -39.46
CA THR A 960 -37.03 -6.03 -40.31
C THR A 960 -36.99 -4.86 -41.30
N ASN A 961 -37.54 -5.05 -42.50
CA ASN A 961 -37.69 -3.98 -43.50
C ASN A 961 -36.39 -3.25 -43.89
N ASN A 962 -35.22 -3.85 -43.69
CA ASN A 962 -33.95 -3.24 -44.09
C ASN A 962 -33.73 -3.39 -45.60
N LEU A 963 -33.04 -2.42 -46.20
CA LEU A 963 -32.71 -2.39 -47.62
C LEU A 963 -31.19 -2.41 -47.81
N ILE A 964 -30.69 -3.50 -48.38
CA ILE A 964 -29.27 -3.68 -48.73
C ILE A 964 -29.16 -3.69 -50.26
N TYR A 965 -28.40 -2.76 -50.84
CA TYR A 965 -28.29 -2.60 -52.30
C TYR A 965 -26.97 -1.95 -52.73
N ASN A 966 -26.69 -1.95 -54.04
CA ASN A 966 -25.50 -1.30 -54.63
C ASN A 966 -24.17 -1.72 -53.96
N VAL A 967 -24.01 -3.04 -53.78
CA VAL A 967 -22.82 -3.65 -53.17
C VAL A 967 -21.83 -4.05 -54.28
N ILE A 968 -20.95 -3.12 -54.65
CA ILE A 968 -19.87 -3.36 -55.63
C ILE A 968 -18.61 -3.80 -54.87
N SER A 969 -18.12 -5.02 -55.11
CA SER A 969 -16.98 -5.59 -54.37
C SER A 969 -16.40 -6.84 -55.04
N ASN A 970 -15.07 -6.97 -55.11
CA ASN A 970 -14.41 -8.24 -55.50
C ASN A 970 -14.26 -9.23 -54.33
N GLY A 971 -14.63 -8.83 -53.11
CA GLY A 971 -14.51 -9.62 -51.89
C GLY A 971 -15.67 -10.58 -51.66
N THR A 972 -15.68 -11.21 -50.50
CA THR A 972 -16.81 -12.04 -50.07
C THR A 972 -17.96 -11.16 -49.61
N VAL A 973 -19.19 -11.45 -50.06
CA VAL A 973 -20.38 -10.63 -49.81
C VAL A 973 -21.44 -11.41 -49.04
N TYR A 974 -21.88 -10.85 -47.91
CA TYR A 974 -23.00 -11.35 -47.11
C TYR A 974 -24.02 -10.24 -46.87
N GLY A 975 -25.26 -10.44 -47.30
CA GLY A 975 -26.37 -9.52 -46.99
C GLY A 975 -26.72 -9.57 -45.50
N LEU A 976 -27.23 -10.72 -45.06
CA LEU A 976 -27.51 -11.05 -43.67
C LEU A 976 -26.64 -12.23 -43.22
N TYR A 977 -26.04 -12.11 -42.05
CA TYR A 977 -25.14 -13.11 -41.50
C TYR A 977 -25.49 -13.39 -40.03
N ASN A 978 -25.80 -14.64 -39.71
CA ASN A 978 -26.07 -15.07 -38.34
C ASN A 978 -25.22 -16.31 -38.02
N THR A 979 -24.29 -16.20 -37.06
CA THR A 979 -23.42 -17.31 -36.70
C THR A 979 -24.04 -18.25 -35.68
N SER A 980 -24.69 -17.69 -34.65
CA SER A 980 -25.07 -18.38 -33.41
C SER A 980 -26.03 -17.57 -32.55
N SER A 981 -26.99 -16.84 -33.15
CA SER A 981 -27.93 -16.00 -32.39
C SER A 981 -29.31 -16.65 -32.35
N ASP A 982 -29.75 -17.05 -31.16
CA ASP A 982 -31.06 -17.63 -30.90
C ASP A 982 -32.15 -16.56 -30.75
N PHE A 983 -33.38 -16.89 -31.16
CA PHE A 983 -34.55 -16.00 -31.08
C PHE A 983 -34.33 -14.65 -31.82
N ALA A 984 -33.62 -14.70 -32.95
CA ALA A 984 -33.41 -13.58 -33.86
C ALA A 984 -34.26 -13.75 -35.12
N ARG A 985 -35.22 -12.84 -35.33
CA ARG A 985 -36.21 -12.91 -36.41
C ARG A 985 -35.85 -11.99 -37.56
N TYR A 986 -35.92 -12.50 -38.79
CA TYR A 986 -35.59 -11.75 -40.01
C TYR A 986 -36.82 -11.65 -40.92
N TYR A 987 -37.45 -10.48 -41.02
CA TYR A 987 -38.69 -10.29 -41.82
C TYR A 987 -38.61 -9.14 -42.82
N HIS A 988 -39.15 -9.34 -44.01
CA HIS A 988 -39.36 -8.27 -45.01
C HIS A 988 -38.11 -7.46 -45.38
N ASN A 989 -36.91 -8.03 -45.26
CA ASN A 989 -35.67 -7.38 -45.69
C ASN A 989 -35.49 -7.53 -47.21
N THR A 990 -35.14 -6.45 -47.89
CA THR A 990 -34.82 -6.43 -49.32
C THR A 990 -33.31 -6.44 -49.48
N ILE A 991 -32.78 -7.48 -50.15
CA ILE A 991 -31.35 -7.68 -50.35
C ILE A 991 -31.09 -7.82 -51.85
N SER A 992 -30.45 -6.82 -52.43
CA SER A 992 -30.02 -6.77 -53.83
C SER A 992 -28.49 -6.72 -53.86
N LEU A 993 -27.86 -7.78 -54.38
CA LEU A 993 -26.39 -7.92 -54.46
C LEU A 993 -25.97 -7.94 -55.93
N ASP A 994 -26.43 -6.95 -56.69
CA ASP A 994 -26.41 -6.93 -58.15
C ASP A 994 -25.17 -6.21 -58.71
N ASP A 995 -23.98 -6.79 -58.56
CA ASP A 995 -22.75 -6.34 -59.23
C ASP A 995 -22.51 -7.13 -60.53
N GLN A 996 -23.21 -6.73 -61.60
CA GLN A 996 -23.13 -7.39 -62.92
C GLN A 996 -21.74 -7.30 -63.56
N THR A 997 -20.88 -6.41 -63.06
CA THR A 997 -19.53 -6.19 -63.56
C THR A 997 -18.46 -6.98 -62.82
N ASN A 998 -18.84 -7.67 -61.73
CA ASN A 998 -17.93 -8.47 -60.92
C ASN A 998 -17.44 -9.71 -61.66
N THR A 999 -16.12 -9.92 -61.68
CA THR A 999 -15.46 -11.09 -62.28
C THR A 999 -14.75 -11.98 -61.26
N SER A 1000 -14.91 -11.68 -59.96
CA SER A 1000 -14.30 -12.41 -58.85
C SER A 1000 -14.91 -13.79 -58.63
N THR A 1001 -14.11 -14.73 -58.09
CA THR A 1001 -14.57 -16.05 -57.65
C THR A 1001 -15.01 -16.08 -56.19
N SER A 1002 -15.05 -14.93 -55.51
CA SER A 1002 -15.45 -14.80 -54.12
C SER A 1002 -16.92 -15.15 -53.88
N LEU A 1003 -17.23 -15.62 -52.68
CA LEU A 1003 -18.59 -16.05 -52.31
C LEU A 1003 -19.54 -14.85 -52.18
N THR A 1004 -20.78 -15.03 -52.65
CA THR A 1004 -21.89 -14.08 -52.43
C THR A 1004 -23.08 -14.83 -51.85
N ARG A 1005 -23.61 -14.37 -50.70
CA ARG A 1005 -24.78 -14.98 -50.04
C ARG A 1005 -25.75 -13.89 -49.56
N GLY A 1006 -27.03 -14.02 -49.92
CA GLY A 1006 -28.08 -13.12 -49.43
C GLY A 1006 -28.33 -13.27 -47.92
N PHE A 1007 -28.48 -14.51 -47.45
CA PHE A 1007 -28.60 -14.88 -46.04
C PHE A 1007 -27.69 -16.08 -45.75
N TYR A 1008 -26.95 -16.04 -44.65
CA TYR A 1008 -26.04 -17.13 -44.26
C TYR A 1008 -26.09 -17.43 -42.77
N GLN A 1009 -26.29 -18.72 -42.45
CA GLN A 1009 -26.40 -19.28 -41.10
C GLN A 1009 -25.37 -20.42 -40.93
N ILE A 1010 -24.59 -20.42 -39.84
CA ILE A 1010 -23.50 -21.41 -39.63
C ILE A 1010 -23.87 -22.54 -38.67
N THR A 1011 -24.49 -22.23 -37.53
CA THR A 1011 -24.81 -23.21 -36.48
C THR A 1011 -26.32 -23.47 -36.37
N THR A 1012 -26.70 -24.55 -35.71
CA THR A 1012 -28.10 -24.85 -35.35
C THR A 1012 -28.57 -23.86 -34.29
N SER A 1013 -29.14 -22.74 -34.72
CA SER A 1013 -29.84 -21.80 -33.84
C SER A 1013 -31.35 -21.94 -34.01
N ALA A 1014 -32.11 -21.63 -32.96
CA ALA A 1014 -33.56 -21.48 -33.06
C ALA A 1014 -33.88 -20.14 -33.76
N VAL A 1015 -33.87 -20.15 -35.10
CA VAL A 1015 -34.21 -19.01 -35.97
C VAL A 1015 -35.72 -18.86 -36.13
#